data_AF-A0A7K6ZB66-F1
#
_entry.id   AF-A0A7K6ZB66-F1
#
_cell.length_a   1.000
_cell.length_b   1.000
_cell.length_c   1.000
_cell.angle_alpha   90.00
_cell.angle_beta   90.00
_cell.angle_gamma   90.00
#
_symmetry.space_group_name_H-M   'P 1'
#
loop_
_entity.id
_entity.type
_entity.pdbx_description
1 polymer ?
#
loop_
_entity_poly.entity_id
_entity_poly.type
_entity_poly.pdbx_seq_one_letter_code
_entity_poly.pdbx_strand_id
1 'polypeptide(L)'
;MAVLGGYCEGNSSIAQAWVQQGFQPCFFYTLVPAVLLSICLLLGALQYACYVRFGRAMEPKYIPRSRLYHSQVLLSLLLALQPFGGLLWQVGGPGRLYGYMLLHACLWALSWGCAVALLQLEHTRVLAHDRTRGHGTILLLFWALAFAAENLTLVCWRSPLWWWALEDTNQKVQFGFWLLRYVCTFMLFILGMKAPGLPRKPYMLLINEEERDVENSQLLLSDASPTTSTWKDFRRKLRLLVPYMWPKGNHLLQGLVLFCMALMGLERAINVFVPIYYKNIVNELTVGAPWPTLAWTVCIYVGLKFLQGGGAGSTGFVSNLRTFLWVWVQQFTNRQVQVQLFAHLHGLSLRWHLGRRTGEVLRSVDRGTSSINSLLSYIVFSIVPTIADIVIGIIYFTSVFSAWFGLIIFVCMSLYLTLTIFITEWRTKYRRDMNTRDNEAKSRAVDSLLNFETVKYYNAESYEVNRFNDAIVKYQVSEWKVSASLGLLNQTQNLVIGLGLLAGSLLCAYFVTENKLQVGDFVLFGSYIIQLYTPLNWFGTYYRMIQNSFVDMENMFELFHEEQEVKDAVNAGDLRLEAGRIEFENVHFSYVDGKEILQDVSFSVMPGQTLALVGPSGSGKSTVIRLLFRFYDVRGGCIRIDGQDISQVR
;
A
#
# COMPACT_ATOMS: atom_id res chain seq x y z
N MET A 1 -15.88 8.78 62.33
CA MET A 1 -14.42 8.76 62.13
C MET A 1 -14.08 7.57 61.26
N ALA A 2 -13.65 7.77 60.02
CA ALA A 2 -13.16 6.68 59.18
C ALA A 2 -11.78 6.25 59.72
N VAL A 3 -11.61 4.96 60.02
CA VAL A 3 -10.32 4.41 60.43
C VAL A 3 -9.53 4.08 59.16
N LEU A 4 -8.37 4.71 58.98
CA LEU A 4 -7.44 4.37 57.91
C LEU A 4 -6.87 2.96 58.15
N GLY A 5 -7.13 2.04 57.20
CA GLY A 5 -6.54 0.71 57.19
C GLY A 5 -5.14 0.68 56.58
N GLY A 6 -4.55 -0.52 56.46
CA GLY A 6 -3.33 -0.74 55.67
C GLY A 6 -3.51 -0.43 54.18
N TYR A 7 -2.43 -0.55 53.39
CA TYR A 7 -2.49 -0.21 51.96
C TYR A 7 -3.43 -1.13 51.16
N CYS A 8 -3.49 -2.43 51.45
CA CYS A 8 -4.42 -3.40 50.89
C CYS A 8 -5.31 -4.02 51.99
N GLU A 9 -6.42 -4.66 51.59
CA GLU A 9 -7.27 -5.45 52.49
C GLU A 9 -6.52 -6.69 53.03
N GLY A 10 -6.38 -6.81 54.35
CA GLY A 10 -5.73 -7.95 55.04
C GLY A 10 -4.19 -8.01 54.90
N ASN A 11 -3.59 -9.18 55.18
CA ASN A 11 -2.14 -9.47 55.04
C ASN A 11 -1.68 -9.65 53.56
N SER A 12 -2.43 -9.11 52.61
CA SER A 12 -2.18 -9.30 51.18
C SER A 12 -1.17 -8.29 50.63
N SER A 13 -0.26 -8.75 49.75
CA SER A 13 0.78 -7.90 49.14
C SER A 13 0.43 -7.54 47.70
N ILE A 14 0.93 -6.40 47.22
CA ILE A 14 0.74 -5.93 45.82
C ILE A 14 1.30 -6.95 44.80
N ALA A 15 2.21 -7.84 45.20
CA ALA A 15 2.84 -8.82 44.32
C ALA A 15 1.92 -9.96 43.87
N GLN A 16 0.78 -10.18 44.55
CA GLN A 16 -0.18 -11.23 44.17
C GLN A 16 -1.20 -10.69 43.17
N ALA A 17 -0.96 -10.91 41.88
CA ALA A 17 -1.84 -10.43 40.82
C ALA A 17 -3.17 -11.22 40.71
N TRP A 18 -3.17 -12.51 41.07
CA TRP A 18 -4.31 -13.42 40.88
C TRP A 18 -4.63 -14.20 42.15
N VAL A 19 -5.84 -14.03 42.68
CA VAL A 19 -6.32 -14.67 43.92
C VAL A 19 -7.80 -15.03 43.75
N GLN A 20 -8.23 -16.22 44.21
CA GLN A 20 -9.64 -16.67 44.20
C GLN A 20 -10.36 -16.50 42.84
N GLN A 21 -9.75 -17.01 41.76
CA GLN A 21 -10.32 -16.99 40.39
C GLN A 21 -10.57 -15.59 39.79
N GLY A 22 -9.84 -14.56 40.25
CA GLY A 22 -9.85 -13.24 39.62
C GLY A 22 -8.63 -12.39 39.99
N PHE A 23 -8.60 -11.17 39.45
CA PHE A 23 -7.59 -10.16 39.82
C PHE A 23 -7.85 -9.65 41.23
N GLN A 24 -6.78 -9.46 42.00
CA GLN A 24 -6.90 -8.83 43.31
C GLN A 24 -7.27 -7.33 43.14
N PRO A 25 -8.32 -6.81 43.79
CA PRO A 25 -8.74 -5.41 43.64
C PRO A 25 -7.64 -4.40 43.93
N CYS A 26 -6.80 -4.65 44.94
CA CYS A 26 -5.67 -3.78 45.30
C CYS A 26 -4.64 -3.66 44.15
N PHE A 27 -4.32 -4.77 43.48
CA PHE A 27 -3.40 -4.80 42.33
C PHE A 27 -4.02 -4.09 41.12
N PHE A 28 -5.26 -4.44 40.79
CA PHE A 28 -5.96 -3.90 39.62
C PHE A 28 -6.17 -2.38 39.71
N TYR A 29 -6.69 -1.89 40.83
CA TYR A 29 -6.96 -0.47 41.04
C TYR A 29 -5.69 0.37 41.26
N THR A 30 -4.53 -0.25 41.48
CA THR A 30 -3.24 0.46 41.49
C THR A 30 -2.62 0.49 40.09
N LEU A 31 -2.63 -0.63 39.36
CA LEU A 31 -1.95 -0.77 38.07
C LEU A 31 -2.63 0.02 36.95
N VAL A 32 -3.95 -0.12 36.79
CA VAL A 32 -4.69 0.48 35.68
C VAL A 32 -4.54 2.02 35.62
N PRO A 33 -4.81 2.78 36.70
CA PRO A 33 -4.65 4.24 36.64
C PRO A 33 -3.18 4.66 36.49
N ALA A 34 -2.22 3.88 37.01
CA ALA A 34 -0.79 4.16 36.83
C ALA A 34 -0.37 4.00 35.37
N VAL A 35 -0.82 2.94 34.68
CA VAL A 35 -0.55 2.72 33.26
C VAL A 35 -1.20 3.82 32.41
N LEU A 36 -2.49 4.12 32.63
CA LEU A 36 -3.21 5.18 31.91
C LEU A 36 -2.54 6.54 32.09
N LEU A 37 -2.12 6.87 33.32
CA LEU A 37 -1.42 8.11 33.60
C LEU A 37 -0.04 8.16 32.95
N SER A 38 0.74 7.07 33.00
CA SER A 38 2.08 7.03 32.40
C SER A 38 2.05 7.27 30.89
N ILE A 39 1.07 6.68 30.19
CA ILE A 39 0.86 6.86 28.76
C ILE A 39 0.44 8.29 28.46
N CYS A 40 -0.50 8.84 29.23
CA CYS A 40 -0.99 10.20 29.05
C CYS A 40 0.09 11.25 29.35
N LEU A 41 0.94 11.05 30.37
CA LEU A 41 2.03 11.96 30.69
C LEU A 41 3.18 11.87 29.68
N LEU A 42 3.68 10.67 29.36
CA LEU A 42 4.84 10.53 28.48
C LEU A 42 4.50 10.88 27.02
N LEU A 43 3.45 10.25 26.48
CA LEU A 43 3.07 10.48 25.09
C LEU A 43 2.30 11.80 24.93
N GLY A 44 1.44 12.14 25.89
CA GLY A 44 0.70 13.40 25.86
C GLY A 44 1.59 14.62 26.06
N ALA A 45 2.64 14.57 26.88
CA ALA A 45 3.61 15.68 26.94
C ALA A 45 4.38 15.86 25.62
N LEU A 46 4.72 14.76 24.94
CA LEU A 46 5.36 14.81 23.62
C LEU A 46 4.41 15.42 22.57
N GLN A 47 3.13 15.03 22.58
CA GLN A 47 2.11 15.64 21.74
C GLN A 47 1.95 17.12 22.06
N TYR A 48 1.81 17.48 23.34
CA TYR A 48 1.68 18.86 23.78
C TYR A 48 2.87 19.71 23.31
N ALA A 49 4.10 19.24 23.51
CA ALA A 49 5.31 19.93 23.04
C ALA A 49 5.32 20.11 21.51
N CYS A 50 4.84 19.11 20.76
CA CYS A 50 4.73 19.19 19.30
C CYS A 50 3.70 20.25 18.86
N TYR A 51 2.50 20.27 19.45
CA TYR A 51 1.46 21.27 19.16
C TYR A 51 1.84 22.69 19.61
N VAL A 52 2.65 22.83 20.66
CA VAL A 52 3.17 24.12 21.08
C VAL A 52 4.23 24.64 20.12
N ARG A 53 5.12 23.77 19.63
CA ARG A 53 6.25 24.14 18.76
C ARG A 53 5.88 24.28 17.28
N PHE A 54 4.96 23.44 16.78
CA PHE A 54 4.64 23.33 15.36
C PHE A 54 3.15 23.59 15.04
N GLY A 55 2.29 23.71 16.05
CA GLY A 55 0.87 23.95 15.87
C GLY A 55 0.55 25.42 15.64
N ARG A 56 -0.40 25.71 14.75
CA ARG A 56 -1.01 27.04 14.58
C ARG A 56 -2.38 27.06 15.25
N ALA A 57 -2.75 28.19 15.83
CA ALA A 57 -4.10 28.39 16.36
C ALA A 57 -5.12 28.43 15.22
N MET A 58 -6.22 27.69 15.34
CA MET A 58 -7.32 27.77 14.39
C MET A 58 -8.06 29.09 14.57
N GLU A 59 -8.40 29.75 13.47
CA GLU A 59 -9.29 30.90 13.51
C GLU A 59 -10.70 30.46 13.97
N PRO A 60 -11.39 31.27 14.80
CA PRO A 60 -12.66 30.91 15.43
C PRO A 60 -13.80 30.61 14.44
N LYS A 61 -13.67 31.05 13.18
CA LYS A 61 -14.64 30.79 12.09
C LYS A 61 -14.64 29.33 11.62
N TYR A 62 -13.51 28.63 11.73
CA TYR A 62 -13.33 27.27 11.21
C TYR A 62 -13.46 26.18 12.29
N ILE A 63 -13.64 26.58 13.54
CA ILE A 63 -13.85 25.66 14.67
C ILE A 63 -15.31 25.15 14.62
N PRO A 64 -15.55 23.84 14.43
CA PRO A 64 -16.90 23.31 14.31
C PRO A 64 -17.64 23.39 15.65
N ARG A 65 -18.76 24.12 15.71
CA ARG A 65 -19.64 24.17 16.89
C ARG A 65 -20.50 22.91 16.97
N SER A 66 -19.91 21.81 17.44
CA SER A 66 -20.59 20.52 17.57
C SER A 66 -21.11 20.29 19.00
N ARG A 67 -22.39 19.92 19.13
CA ARG A 67 -22.96 19.45 20.42
C ARG A 67 -22.29 18.16 20.91
N LEU A 68 -21.77 17.34 19.98
CA LEU A 68 -21.11 16.08 20.29
C LEU A 68 -19.72 16.27 20.93
N TYR A 69 -19.04 17.38 20.61
CA TYR A 69 -17.79 17.76 21.31
C TYR A 69 -18.05 18.14 22.77
N HIS A 70 -19.14 18.88 23.02
CA HIS A 70 -19.53 19.23 24.39
C HIS A 70 -19.89 17.98 25.21
N SER A 71 -20.58 16.99 24.61
CA SER A 71 -20.83 15.72 25.30
C SER A 71 -19.54 14.94 25.59
N GLN A 72 -18.53 15.02 24.73
CA GLN A 72 -17.25 14.34 24.91
C GLN A 72 -16.44 14.94 26.07
N VAL A 73 -16.41 16.28 26.17
CA VAL A 73 -15.80 16.98 27.32
C VAL A 73 -16.56 16.66 28.61
N LEU A 74 -17.90 16.70 28.58
CA LEU A 74 -18.74 16.40 29.75
C LEU A 74 -18.55 14.97 30.25
N LEU A 75 -18.55 13.98 29.36
CA LEU A 75 -18.31 12.57 29.70
C LEU A 75 -16.92 12.35 30.29
N SER A 76 -15.89 13.03 29.76
CA SER A 76 -14.52 12.94 30.27
C SER A 76 -14.38 13.58 31.66
N LEU A 77 -15.05 14.71 31.90
CA LEU A 77 -15.11 15.34 33.23
C LEU A 77 -15.89 14.50 34.24
N LEU A 78 -16.99 13.88 33.82
CA LEU A 78 -17.77 12.96 34.65
C LEU A 78 -16.92 11.78 35.12
N LEU A 79 -16.13 11.18 34.22
CA LEU A 79 -15.21 10.09 34.56
C LEU A 79 -14.04 10.51 35.46
N ALA A 80 -13.61 11.77 35.39
CA ALA A 80 -12.59 12.33 36.28
C ALA A 80 -13.10 12.50 37.72
N LEU A 81 -14.38 12.89 37.88
CA LEU A 81 -14.99 13.16 39.18
C LEU A 81 -15.57 11.93 39.87
N GLN A 82 -15.93 10.90 39.09
CA GLN A 82 -16.54 9.69 39.61
C GLN A 82 -15.81 8.99 40.79
N PRO A 83 -14.47 8.79 40.79
CA PRO A 83 -13.82 8.07 41.88
C PRO A 83 -13.91 8.80 43.23
N PHE A 84 -14.07 10.13 43.24
CA PHE A 84 -14.33 10.89 44.46
C PHE A 84 -15.74 10.65 45.01
N GLY A 85 -16.74 10.45 44.14
CA GLY A 85 -18.08 10.04 44.56
C GLY A 85 -18.09 8.67 45.24
N GLY A 86 -17.29 7.72 44.75
CA GLY A 86 -17.10 6.41 45.38
C GLY A 86 -16.41 6.50 46.74
N LEU A 87 -15.39 7.35 46.88
CA LEU A 87 -14.74 7.62 48.17
C LEU A 87 -15.69 8.27 49.18
N LEU A 88 -16.47 9.26 48.77
CA LEU A 88 -17.45 9.95 49.63
C LEU A 88 -18.52 8.99 50.15
N TRP A 89 -18.99 8.06 49.31
CA TRP A 89 -19.94 7.03 49.73
C TRP A 89 -19.34 6.10 50.81
N GLN A 90 -18.08 5.70 50.66
CA GLN A 90 -17.41 4.85 51.64
C GLN A 90 -17.06 5.57 52.95
N VAL A 91 -16.79 6.89 52.89
CA VAL A 91 -16.60 7.74 54.07
C VAL A 91 -17.91 7.92 54.85
N GLY A 92 -19.05 7.98 54.15
CA GLY A 92 -20.38 8.12 54.75
C GLY A 92 -20.96 6.82 55.32
N GLY A 93 -20.43 5.65 54.92
CA GLY A 93 -20.82 4.34 55.43
C GLY A 93 -19.92 3.83 56.57
N PRO A 94 -20.24 2.68 57.20
CA PRO A 94 -19.42 2.06 58.26
C PRO A 94 -18.11 1.40 57.75
N GLY A 95 -17.62 1.76 56.56
CA GLY A 95 -16.48 1.12 55.89
C GLY A 95 -15.11 1.64 56.34
N ARG A 96 -14.08 0.80 56.22
CA ARG A 96 -12.66 1.21 56.37
C ARG A 96 -12.13 1.74 55.04
N LEU A 97 -11.31 2.78 55.10
CA LEU A 97 -10.64 3.33 53.91
C LEU A 97 -9.25 2.71 53.77
N TYR A 98 -8.95 2.19 52.58
CA TYR A 98 -7.65 1.61 52.25
C TYR A 98 -6.83 2.56 51.37
N GLY A 99 -5.50 2.49 51.52
CA GLY A 99 -4.56 3.39 50.82
C GLY A 99 -4.66 3.33 49.29
N TYR A 100 -4.90 2.14 48.71
CA TYR A 100 -5.03 1.98 47.25
C TYR A 100 -6.23 2.75 46.66
N MET A 101 -7.29 2.98 47.44
CA MET A 101 -8.51 3.66 46.98
C MET A 101 -8.29 5.16 46.79
N LEU A 102 -7.53 5.77 47.70
CA LEU A 102 -7.09 7.16 47.60
C LEU A 102 -6.14 7.35 46.41
N LEU A 103 -5.16 6.46 46.27
CA LEU A 103 -4.22 6.51 45.15
C LEU A 103 -4.93 6.36 43.80
N HIS A 104 -5.86 5.40 43.69
CA HIS A 104 -6.67 5.21 42.50
C HIS A 104 -7.44 6.48 42.12
N ALA A 105 -8.11 7.13 43.08
CA ALA A 105 -8.87 8.35 42.80
C ALA A 105 -8.00 9.50 42.31
N CYS A 106 -6.84 9.72 42.94
CA CYS A 106 -5.90 10.75 42.53
C CYS A 106 -5.30 10.51 41.14
N LEU A 107 -4.78 9.30 40.88
CA LEU A 107 -4.15 8.97 39.60
C LEU A 107 -5.18 8.95 38.45
N TRP A 108 -6.37 8.42 38.70
CA TRP A 108 -7.46 8.39 37.72
C TRP A 108 -7.90 9.81 37.36
N ALA A 109 -8.16 10.67 38.35
CA ALA A 109 -8.54 12.06 38.10
C ALA A 109 -7.46 12.83 37.33
N LEU A 110 -6.18 12.63 37.66
CA LEU A 110 -5.06 13.25 36.94
C LEU A 110 -5.02 12.81 35.47
N SER A 111 -5.18 11.50 35.20
CA SER A 111 -5.13 10.94 33.85
C SER A 111 -6.25 11.49 32.94
N TRP A 112 -7.48 11.58 33.45
CA TRP A 112 -8.62 12.13 32.74
C TRP A 112 -8.55 13.66 32.61
N GLY A 113 -7.99 14.36 33.60
CA GLY A 113 -7.69 15.79 33.51
C GLY A 113 -6.70 16.09 32.39
N CYS A 114 -5.61 15.31 32.27
CA CYS A 114 -4.66 15.42 31.17
C CYS A 114 -5.31 15.11 29.80
N ALA A 115 -6.19 14.11 29.73
CA ALA A 115 -6.93 13.79 28.50
C ALA A 115 -7.85 14.93 28.04
N VAL A 116 -8.53 15.62 28.98
CA VAL A 116 -9.35 16.81 28.67
C VAL A 116 -8.48 17.97 28.18
N ALA A 117 -7.30 18.18 28.78
CA ALA A 117 -6.37 19.22 28.33
C ALA A 117 -5.87 18.97 26.90
N LEU A 118 -5.55 17.71 26.55
CA LEU A 118 -5.19 17.32 25.18
C LEU A 118 -6.35 17.49 24.20
N LEU A 119 -7.57 17.12 24.60
CA LEU A 119 -8.78 17.31 23.78
C LEU A 119 -9.03 18.78 23.46
N GLN A 120 -8.83 19.69 24.42
CA GLN A 120 -8.94 21.14 24.20
C GLN A 120 -7.82 21.68 23.31
N LEU A 121 -6.61 21.13 23.43
CA LEU A 121 -5.48 21.49 22.59
C LEU A 121 -5.74 21.14 21.12
N GLU A 122 -6.22 19.93 20.84
CA GLU A 122 -6.57 19.47 19.48
C GLU A 122 -7.74 20.27 18.88
N HIS A 123 -8.68 20.70 19.70
CA HIS A 123 -9.80 21.54 19.25
C HIS A 123 -9.38 22.97 18.88
N THR A 124 -8.29 23.49 19.47
CA THR A 124 -7.86 24.89 19.30
C THR A 124 -6.65 25.06 18.38
N ARG A 125 -5.82 24.03 18.21
CA ARG A 125 -4.59 24.09 17.41
C ARG A 125 -4.52 22.97 16.37
N VAL A 126 -3.94 23.27 15.21
CA VAL A 126 -3.73 22.32 14.10
C VAL A 126 -2.26 22.26 13.72
N LEU A 127 -1.78 21.04 13.44
CA LEU A 127 -0.46 20.79 12.86
C LEU A 127 -0.52 20.91 11.33
N ALA A 128 0.48 21.55 10.72
CA ALA A 128 0.53 21.77 9.27
C ALA A 128 0.63 20.49 8.44
N HIS A 129 0.93 19.33 9.04
CA HIS A 129 1.06 18.06 8.32
C HIS A 129 -0.03 17.03 8.69
N ASP A 130 -1.06 17.44 9.43
CA ASP A 130 -2.07 16.50 9.91
C ASP A 130 -2.96 16.04 8.74
N ARG A 131 -2.74 14.80 8.31
CA ARG A 131 -3.44 14.17 7.18
C ARG A 131 -4.55 13.22 7.65
N THR A 132 -4.81 13.12 8.95
CA THR A 132 -5.70 12.09 9.48
C THR A 132 -7.08 12.63 9.84
N ARG A 133 -8.10 11.97 9.31
CA ARG A 133 -9.47 12.01 9.85
C ARG A 133 -9.43 11.45 11.28
N GLY A 134 -9.64 12.27 12.29
CA GLY A 134 -9.73 11.78 13.67
C GLY A 134 -9.00 12.65 14.70
N HIS A 135 -9.21 12.32 15.98
CA HIS A 135 -8.37 12.80 17.08
C HIS A 135 -6.94 12.25 16.97
N GLY A 136 -6.00 12.82 17.72
CA GLY A 136 -4.64 12.30 17.82
C GLY A 136 -4.61 10.85 18.28
N THR A 137 -3.63 10.10 17.78
CA THR A 137 -3.46 8.66 18.06
C THR A 137 -3.32 8.37 19.56
N ILE A 138 -2.76 9.30 20.32
CA ILE A 138 -2.54 9.17 21.77
C ILE A 138 -3.87 9.24 22.54
N LEU A 139 -4.76 10.14 22.15
CA LEU A 139 -6.06 10.30 22.81
C LEU A 139 -6.98 9.10 22.49
N LEU A 140 -6.93 8.60 21.25
CA LEU A 140 -7.60 7.36 20.85
C LEU A 140 -7.05 6.14 21.60
N LEU A 141 -5.73 6.02 21.73
CA LEU A 141 -5.08 4.95 22.49
C LEU A 141 -5.49 5.00 23.97
N PHE A 142 -5.57 6.19 24.55
CA PHE A 142 -6.02 6.39 25.94
C PHE A 142 -7.45 5.88 26.16
N TRP A 143 -8.41 6.29 25.31
CA TRP A 143 -9.79 5.82 25.43
C TRP A 143 -9.93 4.32 25.15
N ALA A 144 -9.17 3.78 24.19
CA ALA A 144 -9.16 2.35 23.88
C ALA A 144 -8.65 1.52 25.06
N LEU A 145 -7.56 1.94 25.70
CA LEU A 145 -7.02 1.28 26.88
C LEU A 145 -7.94 1.40 28.09
N ALA A 146 -8.56 2.56 28.29
CA ALA A 146 -9.56 2.75 29.36
C ALA A 146 -10.76 1.82 29.16
N PHE A 147 -11.27 1.71 27.94
CA PHE A 147 -12.36 0.77 27.62
C PHE A 147 -11.91 -0.69 27.78
N ALA A 148 -10.70 -1.05 27.32
CA ALA A 148 -10.15 -2.40 27.48
C ALA A 148 -9.99 -2.79 28.96
N ALA A 149 -9.55 -1.86 29.80
CA ALA A 149 -9.43 -2.08 31.25
C ALA A 149 -10.78 -2.38 31.90
N GLU A 150 -11.85 -1.68 31.51
CA GLU A 150 -13.20 -1.95 32.01
C GLU A 150 -13.77 -3.29 31.51
N ASN A 151 -13.32 -3.80 30.36
CA ASN A 151 -13.67 -5.16 29.90
C ASN A 151 -12.88 -6.23 30.66
N LEU A 152 -11.66 -5.93 31.12
CA LEU A 152 -10.82 -6.89 31.87
C LEU A 152 -11.47 -7.29 33.21
N THR A 153 -12.33 -6.44 33.77
CA THR A 153 -13.10 -6.76 34.99
C THR A 153 -14.12 -7.89 34.78
N LEU A 154 -14.57 -8.12 33.54
CA LEU A 154 -15.49 -9.23 33.19
C LEU A 154 -14.83 -10.59 33.35
N VAL A 155 -13.50 -10.68 33.22
CA VAL A 155 -12.73 -11.91 33.46
C VAL A 155 -12.87 -12.36 34.93
N CYS A 156 -13.17 -11.43 35.84
CA CYS A 156 -13.32 -11.69 37.28
C CYS A 156 -14.75 -12.09 37.68
N TRP A 157 -15.62 -12.49 36.74
CA TRP A 157 -17.03 -12.81 36.99
C TRP A 157 -17.26 -13.84 38.11
N ARG A 158 -16.36 -14.82 38.26
CA ARG A 158 -16.47 -15.90 39.26
C ARG A 158 -15.81 -15.58 40.60
N SER A 159 -15.16 -14.43 40.74
CA SER A 159 -14.44 -14.08 41.96
C SER A 159 -15.38 -13.48 43.02
N PRO A 160 -15.39 -13.97 44.27
CA PRO A 160 -16.21 -13.43 45.36
C PRO A 160 -15.72 -12.06 45.86
N LEU A 161 -14.49 -11.68 45.53
CA LEU A 161 -13.89 -10.38 45.87
C LEU A 161 -14.45 -9.21 45.03
N TRP A 162 -15.24 -9.49 44.00
CA TRP A 162 -15.79 -8.51 43.08
C TRP A 162 -17.31 -8.39 43.29
N TRP A 163 -17.88 -7.29 42.81
CA TRP A 163 -19.29 -6.93 43.00
C TRP A 163 -20.31 -7.78 42.21
N TRP A 164 -19.88 -8.88 41.58
CA TRP A 164 -20.71 -9.71 40.70
C TRP A 164 -21.79 -10.51 41.44
N ALA A 165 -21.57 -10.83 42.73
CA ALA A 165 -22.53 -11.60 43.54
C ALA A 165 -23.77 -10.77 43.98
N LEU A 166 -23.65 -9.44 44.04
CA LEU A 166 -24.73 -8.49 44.39
C LEU A 166 -25.45 -8.77 45.72
N GLU A 167 -24.80 -9.47 46.66
CA GLU A 167 -25.38 -9.88 47.95
C GLU A 167 -25.48 -8.67 48.90
N ASP A 168 -24.43 -7.85 48.95
CA ASP A 168 -24.34 -6.68 49.82
C ASP A 168 -24.77 -5.37 49.15
N THR A 169 -25.29 -4.42 49.93
CA THR A 169 -25.60 -3.05 49.48
C THR A 169 -24.35 -2.32 48.96
N ASN A 170 -23.16 -2.62 49.49
CA ASN A 170 -21.89 -2.08 49.00
C ASN A 170 -21.53 -2.64 47.61
N GLN A 171 -21.76 -3.94 47.36
CA GLN A 171 -21.55 -4.56 46.05
C GLN A 171 -22.51 -3.98 44.99
N LYS A 172 -23.79 -3.77 45.34
CA LYS A 172 -24.77 -3.13 44.43
C LYS A 172 -24.34 -1.72 44.00
N VAL A 173 -23.80 -0.93 44.93
CA VAL A 173 -23.30 0.43 44.63
C VAL A 173 -22.03 0.39 43.78
N GLN A 174 -21.08 -0.50 44.09
CA GLN A 174 -19.86 -0.66 43.28
C GLN A 174 -20.16 -1.13 41.85
N PHE A 175 -21.12 -2.04 41.68
CA PHE A 175 -21.60 -2.45 40.36
C PHE A 175 -22.24 -1.28 39.60
N GLY A 176 -23.04 -0.45 40.27
CA GLY A 176 -23.62 0.76 39.66
C GLY A 176 -22.56 1.76 39.18
N PHE A 177 -21.51 2.00 39.98
CA PHE A 177 -20.38 2.83 39.56
C PHE A 177 -19.58 2.21 38.41
N TRP A 178 -19.38 0.90 38.41
CA TRP A 178 -18.73 0.21 37.28
C TRP A 178 -19.56 0.30 36.00
N LEU A 179 -20.88 0.06 36.07
CA LEU A 179 -21.78 0.16 34.92
C LEU A 179 -21.76 1.57 34.31
N LEU A 180 -21.76 2.61 35.16
CA LEU A 180 -21.64 3.99 34.71
C LEU A 180 -20.29 4.23 33.99
N ARG A 181 -19.17 3.75 34.54
CA ARG A 181 -17.85 3.85 33.88
C ARG A 181 -17.84 3.15 32.54
N TYR A 182 -18.36 1.94 32.48
CA TYR A 182 -18.39 1.13 31.26
C TYR A 182 -19.18 1.83 30.15
N VAL A 183 -20.38 2.35 30.45
CA VAL A 183 -21.20 3.08 29.48
C VAL A 183 -20.52 4.37 29.03
N CYS A 184 -19.97 5.16 29.96
CA CYS A 184 -19.29 6.41 29.63
C CYS A 184 -18.01 6.21 28.79
N THR A 185 -17.18 5.23 29.14
CA THR A 185 -15.94 4.90 28.39
C THR A 185 -16.26 4.33 27.01
N PHE A 186 -17.30 3.49 26.89
CA PHE A 186 -17.78 2.98 25.59
C PHE A 186 -18.30 4.12 24.68
N MET A 187 -19.13 5.01 25.22
CA MET A 187 -19.62 6.17 24.46
C MET A 187 -18.48 7.09 24.02
N LEU A 188 -17.47 7.32 24.89
CA LEU A 188 -16.29 8.09 24.54
C LEU A 188 -15.43 7.43 23.46
N PHE A 189 -15.27 6.12 23.49
CA PHE A 189 -14.55 5.38 22.45
C PHE A 189 -15.24 5.53 21.09
N ILE A 190 -16.57 5.39 21.03
CA ILE A 190 -17.35 5.60 19.79
C ILE A 190 -17.26 7.04 19.30
N LEU A 191 -17.44 8.02 20.20
CA LEU A 191 -17.34 9.44 19.85
C LEU A 191 -15.93 9.80 19.39
N GLY A 192 -14.90 9.23 20.02
CA GLY A 192 -13.49 9.41 19.67
C GLY A 192 -13.17 8.98 18.25
N MET A 193 -13.69 7.84 17.79
CA MET A 193 -13.52 7.39 16.40
C MET A 193 -14.18 8.32 15.38
N LYS A 194 -15.24 9.04 15.77
CA LYS A 194 -15.97 9.98 14.90
C LYS A 194 -15.36 11.39 14.87
N ALA A 195 -14.54 11.73 15.87
CA ALA A 195 -13.86 13.02 16.07
C ALA A 195 -14.74 14.25 15.74
N PRO A 196 -15.88 14.43 16.43
CA PRO A 196 -16.88 15.42 16.06
C PRO A 196 -16.46 16.89 16.28
N GLY A 197 -15.31 17.13 16.93
CA GLY A 197 -14.75 18.46 17.20
C GLY A 197 -13.73 18.96 16.18
N LEU A 198 -13.42 18.19 15.13
CA LEU A 198 -12.45 18.56 14.10
C LEU A 198 -13.13 18.77 12.73
N PRO A 199 -12.63 19.69 11.88
CA PRO A 199 -13.17 19.92 10.54
C PRO A 199 -13.02 18.66 9.67
N ARG A 200 -14.06 18.35 8.87
CA ARG A 200 -14.11 17.12 8.03
C ARG A 200 -13.11 17.13 6.86
N LYS A 201 -12.66 18.31 6.43
CA LYS A 201 -11.64 18.49 5.39
C LYS A 201 -10.36 19.04 6.05
N PRO A 202 -9.16 18.60 5.63
CA PRO A 202 -7.91 19.15 6.15
C PRO A 202 -7.90 20.67 5.97
N TYR A 203 -7.51 21.40 7.01
CA TYR A 203 -7.55 22.86 7.04
C TYR A 203 -6.85 23.51 5.82
N MET A 204 -5.75 22.91 5.34
CA MET A 204 -5.05 23.38 4.14
C MET A 204 -5.79 23.11 2.81
N LEU A 205 -6.63 22.08 2.74
CA LEU A 205 -7.46 21.81 1.55
C LEU A 205 -8.68 22.72 1.48
N LEU A 206 -9.19 23.21 2.62
CA LEU A 206 -10.22 24.25 2.65
C LEU A 206 -9.73 25.59 2.10
N ILE A 207 -8.40 25.79 2.04
CA ILE A 207 -7.76 26.98 1.45
C ILE A 207 -7.48 26.78 -0.06
N ASN A 208 -7.25 25.53 -0.50
CA ASN A 208 -6.81 25.20 -1.87
C ASN A 208 -7.91 24.64 -2.79
N GLU A 209 -9.18 24.60 -2.37
CA GLU A 209 -10.27 24.02 -3.17
C GLU A 209 -10.73 24.88 -4.37
N GLU A 210 -10.16 26.06 -4.60
CA GLU A 210 -10.45 26.87 -5.79
C GLU A 210 -9.64 26.48 -7.05
N GLU A 211 -8.70 25.51 -6.98
CA GLU A 211 -7.75 25.24 -8.10
C GLU A 211 -7.74 23.81 -8.69
N ARG A 212 -8.54 22.84 -8.22
CA ARG A 212 -8.30 21.40 -8.53
C ARG A 212 -9.33 20.63 -9.36
N ASP A 213 -10.37 21.27 -9.90
CA ASP A 213 -11.46 20.53 -10.56
C ASP A 213 -11.20 20.11 -12.03
N VAL A 214 -9.97 20.16 -12.55
CA VAL A 214 -9.68 19.88 -13.99
C VAL A 214 -8.97 18.55 -14.26
N GLU A 215 -8.50 17.79 -13.25
CA GLU A 215 -7.58 16.67 -13.50
C GLU A 215 -8.22 15.26 -13.63
N ASN A 216 -9.53 15.09 -13.42
CA ASN A 216 -10.17 13.76 -13.37
C ASN A 216 -10.99 13.40 -14.63
N SER A 217 -10.41 13.57 -15.82
CA SER A 217 -10.97 13.01 -17.05
C SER A 217 -10.13 11.82 -17.54
N GLN A 218 -10.64 10.61 -17.31
CA GLN A 218 -10.13 9.36 -17.90
C GLN A 218 -10.21 9.45 -19.43
N LEU A 219 -9.07 9.73 -20.07
CA LEU A 219 -8.94 9.75 -21.53
C LEU A 219 -8.57 8.36 -22.06
N LEU A 220 -9.53 7.80 -22.78
CA LEU A 220 -9.50 6.60 -23.63
C LEU A 220 -8.20 6.48 -24.43
N LEU A 221 -7.51 5.34 -24.32
CA LEU A 221 -6.55 4.90 -25.35
C LEU A 221 -6.67 3.41 -25.62
N SER A 222 -6.50 3.13 -26.91
CA SER A 222 -6.54 1.85 -27.61
C SER A 222 -5.28 1.02 -27.36
N ASP A 223 -5.44 -0.16 -26.77
CA ASP A 223 -4.43 -1.22 -26.86
C ASP A 223 -4.61 -1.99 -28.17
N ALA A 224 -3.89 -1.56 -29.19
CA ALA A 224 -3.63 -2.35 -30.38
C ALA A 224 -2.12 -2.38 -30.63
N SER A 225 -1.41 -3.28 -29.95
CA SER A 225 -0.14 -3.80 -30.45
C SER A 225 -0.30 -5.31 -30.73
N PRO A 226 0.26 -5.81 -31.85
CA PRO A 226 -0.03 -7.16 -32.33
C PRO A 226 0.69 -8.21 -31.48
N THR A 227 0.10 -9.41 -31.54
CA THR A 227 0.54 -10.67 -30.96
C THR A 227 1.96 -11.05 -31.38
N THR A 228 2.96 -10.62 -30.62
CA THR A 228 4.20 -11.38 -30.47
C THR A 228 4.16 -12.07 -29.11
N SER A 229 4.55 -13.35 -29.07
CA SER A 229 4.54 -14.12 -27.82
C SER A 229 5.35 -13.38 -26.76
N THR A 230 4.68 -12.94 -25.70
CA THR A 230 5.26 -12.14 -24.59
C THR A 230 6.42 -12.85 -23.89
N TRP A 231 6.53 -14.16 -24.08
CA TRP A 231 7.59 -15.02 -23.55
C TRP A 231 8.80 -15.19 -24.47
N LYS A 232 8.67 -14.83 -25.75
CA LYS A 232 9.82 -14.76 -26.65
C LYS A 232 10.76 -13.69 -26.09
N ASP A 233 12.02 -14.06 -25.86
CA ASP A 233 13.06 -13.22 -25.27
C ASP A 233 12.89 -12.82 -23.78
N PHE A 234 12.08 -13.54 -22.99
CA PHE A 234 11.94 -13.31 -21.53
C PHE A 234 13.31 -13.22 -20.81
N ARG A 235 14.26 -14.10 -21.16
CA ARG A 235 15.61 -14.11 -20.58
C ARG A 235 16.42 -12.86 -20.95
N ARG A 236 16.27 -12.33 -22.17
CA ARG A 236 16.92 -11.10 -22.61
C ARG A 236 16.32 -9.91 -21.87
N LYS A 237 14.99 -9.84 -21.78
CA LYS A 237 14.25 -8.80 -21.05
C LYS A 237 14.62 -8.77 -19.56
N LEU A 238 14.72 -9.94 -18.91
CA LEU A 238 15.20 -10.04 -17.52
C LEU A 238 16.66 -9.61 -17.36
N ARG A 239 17.55 -9.98 -18.30
CA ARG A 239 18.95 -9.57 -18.25
C ARG A 239 19.10 -8.05 -18.39
N LEU A 240 18.22 -7.40 -19.15
CA LEU A 240 18.18 -5.94 -19.26
C LEU A 240 17.73 -5.26 -17.97
N LEU A 241 16.91 -5.91 -17.14
CA LEU A 241 16.41 -5.37 -15.86
C LEU A 241 17.43 -5.45 -14.71
N VAL A 242 18.27 -6.50 -14.68
CA VAL A 242 19.24 -6.75 -13.60
C VAL A 242 20.19 -5.55 -13.34
N PRO A 243 20.75 -4.87 -14.36
CA PRO A 243 21.58 -3.68 -14.16
C PRO A 243 20.87 -2.51 -13.48
N TYR A 244 19.55 -2.36 -13.69
CA TYR A 244 18.74 -1.30 -13.08
C TYR A 244 18.27 -1.65 -11.66
N MET A 245 18.15 -2.95 -11.35
CA MET A 245 17.88 -3.43 -10.00
C MET A 245 19.05 -3.20 -9.04
N TRP A 246 20.28 -3.21 -9.57
CA TRP A 246 21.46 -3.04 -8.76
C TRP A 246 21.78 -1.54 -8.64
N PRO A 247 21.55 -0.89 -7.48
CA PRO A 247 21.89 0.51 -7.29
C PRO A 247 23.42 0.66 -7.36
N LYS A 248 23.93 1.00 -8.55
CA LYS A 248 25.35 1.26 -8.77
C LYS A 248 25.68 2.61 -8.13
N GLY A 249 26.64 2.62 -7.21
CA GLY A 249 27.18 3.84 -6.59
C GLY A 249 26.83 4.06 -5.11
N ASN A 250 25.86 3.33 -4.52
CA ASN A 250 25.56 3.48 -3.09
C ASN A 250 25.56 2.13 -2.35
N HIS A 251 26.60 1.89 -1.56
CA HIS A 251 26.79 0.65 -0.79
C HIS A 251 25.69 0.42 0.25
N LEU A 252 25.08 1.48 0.80
CA LEU A 252 23.96 1.34 1.74
C LEU A 252 22.74 0.70 1.09
N LEU A 253 22.40 1.12 -0.14
CA LEU A 253 21.27 0.53 -0.86
C LEU A 253 21.57 -0.91 -1.31
N GLN A 254 22.81 -1.21 -1.67
CA GLN A 254 23.23 -2.59 -2.00
C GLN A 254 23.09 -3.51 -0.77
N GLY A 255 23.52 -3.04 0.40
CA GLY A 255 23.34 -3.76 1.67
C GLY A 255 21.85 -3.97 2.00
N LEU A 256 21.02 -2.97 1.73
CA LEU A 256 19.57 -3.06 1.96
C LEU A 256 18.89 -4.06 1.01
N VAL A 257 19.31 -4.16 -0.25
CA VAL A 257 18.83 -5.21 -1.18
C VAL A 257 19.20 -6.61 -0.67
N LEU A 258 20.44 -6.82 -0.23
CA LEU A 258 20.87 -8.10 0.34
C LEU A 258 20.09 -8.44 1.61
N PHE A 259 19.82 -7.45 2.46
CA PHE A 259 19.01 -7.62 3.66
C PHE A 259 17.56 -8.01 3.32
N CYS A 260 16.94 -7.38 2.31
CA CYS A 260 15.62 -7.77 1.82
C CYS A 260 15.59 -9.21 1.28
N MET A 261 16.65 -9.65 0.60
CA MET A 261 16.79 -11.04 0.13
C MET A 261 16.96 -12.02 1.30
N ALA A 262 17.70 -11.63 2.34
CA ALA A 262 17.84 -12.43 3.57
C ALA A 262 16.50 -12.54 4.32
N LEU A 263 15.75 -11.45 4.46
CA LEU A 263 14.40 -11.45 5.04
C LEU A 263 13.44 -12.35 4.25
N MET A 264 13.56 -12.36 2.91
CA MET A 264 12.79 -13.26 2.06
C MET A 264 13.10 -14.73 2.36
N GLY A 265 14.38 -15.09 2.50
CA GLY A 265 14.79 -16.44 2.92
C GLY A 265 14.26 -16.81 4.30
N LEU A 266 14.34 -15.89 5.27
CA LEU A 266 13.79 -16.07 6.61
C LEU A 266 12.26 -16.30 6.58
N GLU A 267 11.53 -15.56 5.74
CA GLU A 267 10.09 -15.73 5.57
C GLU A 267 9.74 -17.15 5.08
N ARG A 268 10.54 -17.74 4.17
CA ARG A 268 10.34 -19.12 3.71
C ARG A 268 10.62 -20.14 4.80
N ALA A 269 11.64 -19.92 5.63
CA ALA A 269 11.91 -20.78 6.78
C ALA A 269 10.73 -20.76 7.77
N ILE A 270 10.24 -19.56 8.12
CA ILE A 270 9.09 -19.39 9.02
C ILE A 270 7.85 -20.09 8.45
N ASN A 271 7.62 -19.98 7.14
CA ASN A 271 6.51 -20.64 6.45
C ASN A 271 6.50 -22.16 6.68
N VAL A 272 7.66 -22.80 6.75
CA VAL A 272 7.78 -24.25 7.01
C VAL A 272 7.60 -24.57 8.49
N PHE A 273 8.18 -23.76 9.38
CA PHE A 273 8.13 -24.02 10.82
C PHE A 273 6.72 -23.86 11.40
N VAL A 274 5.90 -22.95 10.87
CA VAL A 274 4.58 -22.67 11.45
C VAL A 274 3.67 -23.92 11.48
N PRO A 275 3.45 -24.65 10.37
CA PRO A 275 2.69 -25.91 10.40
C PRO A 275 3.34 -27.00 11.28
N ILE A 276 4.67 -27.04 11.38
CA ILE A 276 5.40 -28.03 12.22
C ILE A 276 5.10 -27.81 13.70
N TYR A 277 5.15 -26.55 14.17
CA TYR A 277 4.77 -26.24 15.54
C TYR A 277 3.28 -26.49 15.80
N TYR A 278 2.43 -26.31 14.78
CA TYR A 278 1.03 -26.67 14.91
C TYR A 278 0.83 -28.18 15.09
N LYS A 279 1.57 -29.02 14.36
CA LYS A 279 1.65 -30.47 14.60
C LYS A 279 2.11 -30.80 16.02
N ASN A 280 3.16 -30.15 16.50
CA ASN A 280 3.72 -30.42 17.82
C ASN A 280 2.70 -30.14 18.93
N ILE A 281 1.94 -29.04 18.82
CA ILE A 281 0.86 -28.71 19.76
C ILE A 281 -0.19 -29.82 19.80
N VAL A 282 -0.63 -30.31 18.63
CA VAL A 282 -1.64 -31.38 18.56
C VAL A 282 -1.10 -32.69 19.14
N ASN A 283 0.17 -33.03 18.87
CA ASN A 283 0.80 -34.23 19.42
C ASN A 283 0.97 -34.17 20.94
N GLU A 284 1.41 -33.03 21.48
CA GLU A 284 1.54 -32.79 22.93
C GLU A 284 0.18 -32.87 23.65
N LEU A 285 -0.87 -32.32 23.04
CA LEU A 285 -2.24 -32.43 23.55
C LEU A 285 -2.75 -33.88 23.56
N THR A 286 -2.37 -34.68 22.56
CA THR A 286 -2.81 -36.08 22.44
C THR A 286 -2.12 -36.96 23.50
N VAL A 287 -0.86 -36.68 23.83
CA VAL A 287 -0.07 -37.43 24.83
C VAL A 287 -0.34 -36.97 26.27
N GLY A 288 -1.00 -35.82 26.45
CA GLY A 288 -1.26 -35.26 27.79
C GLY A 288 -0.02 -34.63 28.43
N ALA A 289 0.77 -33.90 27.64
CA ALA A 289 1.99 -33.24 28.10
C ALA A 289 1.75 -32.21 29.23
N PRO A 290 2.75 -31.96 30.10
CA PRO A 290 2.62 -30.99 31.18
C PRO A 290 2.35 -29.57 30.65
N TRP A 291 1.50 -28.81 31.32
CA TRP A 291 1.13 -27.43 30.96
C TRP A 291 2.30 -26.49 30.59
N PRO A 292 3.45 -26.46 31.31
CA PRO A 292 4.55 -25.57 30.96
C PRO A 292 5.16 -25.82 29.58
N THR A 293 5.26 -27.09 29.13
CA THR A 293 5.81 -27.39 27.80
C THR A 293 4.84 -26.98 26.70
N LEU A 294 3.54 -27.27 26.90
CA LEU A 294 2.48 -26.89 25.98
C LEU A 294 2.36 -25.36 25.86
N ALA A 295 2.44 -24.63 26.98
CA ALA A 295 2.40 -23.17 26.96
C ALA A 295 3.56 -22.59 26.14
N TRP A 296 4.76 -23.15 26.27
CA TRP A 296 5.93 -22.72 25.51
C TRP A 296 5.79 -22.98 24.01
N THR A 297 5.31 -24.17 23.61
CA THR A 297 5.11 -24.50 22.18
C THR A 297 4.02 -23.63 21.55
N VAL A 298 2.93 -23.36 22.26
CA VAL A 298 1.88 -22.43 21.82
C VAL A 298 2.41 -21.00 21.67
N CYS A 299 3.21 -20.51 22.62
CA CYS A 299 3.82 -19.18 22.53
C CYS A 299 4.74 -19.06 21.30
N ILE A 300 5.56 -20.07 21.00
CA ILE A 300 6.41 -20.08 19.80
C ILE A 300 5.55 -20.10 18.53
N TYR A 301 4.53 -20.95 18.48
CA TYR A 301 3.61 -21.01 17.33
C TYR A 301 2.96 -19.66 17.05
N VAL A 302 2.43 -18.99 18.09
CA VAL A 302 1.80 -17.67 17.95
C VAL A 302 2.84 -16.63 17.51
N GLY A 303 4.06 -16.66 18.05
CA GLY A 303 5.16 -15.80 17.61
C GLY A 303 5.52 -16.00 16.14
N LEU A 304 5.66 -17.24 15.69
CA LEU A 304 5.92 -17.58 14.29
C LEU A 304 4.75 -17.19 13.38
N LYS A 305 3.51 -17.38 13.82
CA LYS A 305 2.31 -16.92 13.10
C LYS A 305 2.25 -15.40 12.98
N PHE A 306 2.67 -14.66 13.99
CA PHE A 306 2.80 -13.20 13.91
C PHE A 306 3.86 -12.78 12.89
N LEU A 307 5.00 -13.46 12.85
CA LEU A 307 6.06 -13.20 11.86
C LEU A 307 5.62 -13.55 10.43
N GLN A 308 4.91 -14.67 10.25
CA GLN A 308 4.34 -15.14 8.98
C GLN A 308 3.20 -14.25 8.48
N GLY A 309 2.33 -13.80 9.39
CA GLY A 309 1.04 -13.17 9.08
C GLY A 309 -0.12 -14.16 9.16
N GLY A 310 -1.30 -13.66 9.52
CA GLY A 310 -2.54 -14.44 9.55
C GLY A 310 -2.90 -14.90 8.14
N GLY A 311 -3.15 -16.20 7.98
CA GLY A 311 -3.38 -16.92 6.71
C GLY A 311 -4.62 -16.52 5.89
N ALA A 312 -5.10 -15.29 6.03
CA ALA A 312 -6.22 -14.72 5.30
C ALA A 312 -5.96 -13.24 4.94
N GLY A 313 -4.84 -12.95 4.25
CA GLY A 313 -4.60 -11.66 3.60
C GLY A 313 -3.91 -10.58 4.44
N SER A 314 -3.53 -10.85 5.69
CA SER A 314 -2.64 -9.95 6.44
C SER A 314 -1.18 -10.31 6.16
N THR A 315 -0.43 -9.40 5.56
CA THR A 315 1.03 -9.53 5.39
C THR A 315 1.71 -9.69 6.75
N GLY A 316 2.58 -10.69 6.90
CA GLY A 316 3.34 -10.91 8.13
C GLY A 316 4.26 -9.76 8.48
N PHE A 317 4.68 -9.68 9.75
CA PHE A 317 5.61 -8.63 10.20
C PHE A 317 6.89 -8.61 9.36
N VAL A 318 7.46 -9.78 9.05
CA VAL A 318 8.68 -9.90 8.22
C VAL A 318 8.42 -9.41 6.80
N SER A 319 7.28 -9.80 6.21
CA SER A 319 6.91 -9.42 4.85
C SER A 319 6.65 -7.91 4.74
N ASN A 320 6.00 -7.31 5.75
CA ASN A 320 5.80 -5.87 5.84
C ASN A 320 7.10 -5.10 6.01
N LEU A 321 7.97 -5.54 6.91
CA LEU A 321 9.28 -4.92 7.11
C LEU A 321 10.10 -4.95 5.82
N ARG A 322 10.14 -6.10 5.14
CA ARG A 322 10.80 -6.26 3.84
C ARG A 322 10.20 -5.33 2.79
N THR A 323 8.88 -5.28 2.67
CA THR A 323 8.18 -4.41 1.70
C THR A 323 8.48 -2.94 1.98
N PHE A 324 8.45 -2.52 3.24
CA PHE A 324 8.77 -1.17 3.66
C PHE A 324 10.21 -0.77 3.31
N LEU A 325 11.17 -1.67 3.57
CA LEU A 325 12.56 -1.46 3.18
C LEU A 325 12.71 -1.40 1.66
N TRP A 326 12.02 -2.27 0.92
CA TRP A 326 12.06 -2.30 -0.54
C TRP A 326 11.57 -1.01 -1.19
N VAL A 327 10.59 -0.31 -0.59
CA VAL A 327 10.09 0.97 -1.12
C VAL A 327 11.24 1.95 -1.39
N TRP A 328 12.24 2.01 -0.52
CA TRP A 328 13.41 2.89 -0.73
C TRP A 328 14.22 2.53 -1.97
N VAL A 329 14.47 1.24 -2.19
CA VAL A 329 15.16 0.73 -3.39
C VAL A 329 14.34 1.04 -4.64
N GLN A 330 13.05 0.75 -4.58
CA GLN A 330 12.10 0.99 -5.66
C GLN A 330 12.05 2.48 -6.04
N GLN A 331 11.98 3.40 -5.07
CA GLN A 331 11.94 4.84 -5.36
C GLN A 331 13.26 5.34 -5.95
N PHE A 332 14.39 4.82 -5.48
CA PHE A 332 15.70 5.15 -6.04
C PHE A 332 15.81 4.71 -7.51
N THR A 333 15.46 3.45 -7.80
CA THR A 333 15.49 2.91 -9.18
C THR A 333 14.51 3.67 -10.08
N ASN A 334 13.28 3.94 -9.62
CA ASN A 334 12.28 4.68 -10.38
C ASN A 334 12.81 6.07 -10.76
N ARG A 335 13.35 6.82 -9.78
CA ARG A 335 13.96 8.13 -10.03
C ARG A 335 15.09 8.04 -11.05
N GLN A 336 16.00 7.08 -10.91
CA GLN A 336 17.16 6.97 -11.80
C GLN A 336 16.74 6.68 -13.25
N VAL A 337 15.80 5.75 -13.45
CA VAL A 337 15.27 5.42 -14.78
C VAL A 337 14.51 6.60 -15.38
N GLN A 338 13.62 7.26 -14.62
CA GLN A 338 12.88 8.42 -15.11
C GLN A 338 13.80 9.57 -15.51
N VAL A 339 14.78 9.91 -14.66
CA VAL A 339 15.71 11.03 -14.95
C VAL A 339 16.59 10.70 -16.15
N GLN A 340 17.08 9.46 -16.26
CA GLN A 340 17.90 9.05 -17.40
C GLN A 340 17.11 9.04 -18.71
N LEU A 341 15.87 8.56 -18.68
CA LEU A 341 14.98 8.57 -19.84
C LEU A 341 14.63 10.01 -20.23
N PHE A 342 14.30 10.85 -19.25
CA PHE A 342 14.00 12.26 -19.48
C PHE A 342 15.19 13.01 -20.09
N ALA A 343 16.41 12.77 -19.59
CA ALA A 343 17.64 13.32 -20.16
C ALA A 343 17.86 12.82 -21.60
N HIS A 344 17.62 11.54 -21.87
CA HIS A 344 17.72 10.98 -23.21
C HIS A 344 16.71 11.59 -24.18
N LEU A 345 15.44 11.73 -23.77
CA LEU A 345 14.38 12.37 -24.55
C LEU A 345 14.70 13.82 -24.89
N HIS A 346 15.32 14.57 -23.98
CA HIS A 346 15.80 15.92 -24.24
C HIS A 346 16.96 15.98 -25.26
N GLY A 347 17.71 14.90 -25.41
CA GLY A 347 18.75 14.77 -26.43
C GLY A 347 18.22 14.32 -27.80
N LEU A 348 16.93 13.99 -27.95
CA LEU A 348 16.35 13.61 -29.24
C LEU A 348 16.10 14.84 -30.12
N SER A 349 16.04 14.63 -31.43
CA SER A 349 15.92 15.71 -32.41
C SER A 349 14.58 16.42 -32.38
N LEU A 350 14.56 17.68 -32.85
CA LEU A 350 13.33 18.46 -32.95
C LEU A 350 12.29 17.79 -33.87
N ARG A 351 12.74 17.05 -34.90
CA ARG A 351 11.88 16.26 -35.77
C ARG A 351 11.05 15.26 -34.99
N TRP A 352 11.71 14.55 -34.08
CA TRP A 352 11.10 13.53 -33.26
C TRP A 352 10.04 14.14 -32.32
N HIS A 353 10.37 15.26 -31.68
CA HIS A 353 9.45 15.99 -30.81
C HIS A 353 8.22 16.54 -31.53
N LEU A 354 8.36 17.03 -32.76
CA LEU A 354 7.24 17.54 -33.57
C LEU A 354 6.37 16.43 -34.16
N GLY A 355 6.94 15.24 -34.41
CA GLY A 355 6.24 14.10 -34.99
C GLY A 355 5.42 13.29 -33.98
N ARG A 356 5.62 13.50 -32.68
CA ARG A 356 4.98 12.74 -31.60
C ARG A 356 4.12 13.64 -30.71
N ARG A 357 3.03 13.10 -30.21
CA ARG A 357 2.23 13.76 -29.18
C ARG A 357 2.94 13.63 -27.83
N THR A 358 3.41 14.73 -27.27
CA THR A 358 4.18 14.76 -26.00
C THR A 358 3.46 14.04 -24.86
N GLY A 359 2.12 14.14 -24.79
CA GLY A 359 1.32 13.45 -23.78
C GLY A 359 1.32 11.91 -23.92
N GLU A 360 1.41 11.37 -25.13
CA GLU A 360 1.50 9.92 -25.36
C GLU A 360 2.89 9.40 -24.97
N VAL A 361 3.95 10.17 -25.30
CA VAL A 361 5.33 9.88 -24.91
C VAL A 361 5.47 9.85 -23.39
N LEU A 362 5.01 10.90 -22.69
CA LEU A 362 5.11 10.99 -21.24
C LEU A 362 4.34 9.85 -20.55
N ARG A 363 3.17 9.46 -21.07
CA ARG A 363 2.45 8.28 -20.57
C ARG A 363 3.21 6.98 -20.80
N SER A 364 3.93 6.84 -21.91
CA SER A 364 4.78 5.67 -22.16
C SER A 364 5.95 5.61 -21.17
N VAL A 365 6.55 6.77 -20.87
CA VAL A 365 7.60 6.93 -19.84
C VAL A 365 7.07 6.53 -18.45
N ASP A 366 5.93 7.08 -18.05
CA ASP A 366 5.34 6.84 -16.73
C ASP A 366 4.89 5.38 -16.58
N ARG A 367 4.15 4.85 -17.56
CA ARG A 367 3.72 3.44 -17.56
C ARG A 367 4.91 2.51 -17.61
N GLY A 368 5.87 2.74 -18.50
CA GLY A 368 7.08 1.94 -18.63
C GLY A 368 7.85 1.85 -17.32
N THR A 369 8.07 2.99 -16.64
CA THR A 369 8.82 2.98 -15.39
C THR A 369 8.06 2.33 -14.23
N SER A 370 6.76 2.61 -14.11
CA SER A 370 5.89 1.93 -13.14
C SER A 370 5.83 0.41 -13.38
N SER A 371 5.78 0.01 -14.65
CA SER A 371 5.75 -1.38 -15.09
C SER A 371 7.05 -2.12 -14.81
N ILE A 372 8.23 -1.49 -15.01
CA ILE A 372 9.53 -2.06 -14.59
C ILE A 372 9.50 -2.44 -13.11
N ASN A 373 9.08 -1.50 -12.27
CA ASN A 373 9.06 -1.68 -10.84
C ASN A 373 8.00 -2.71 -10.39
N SER A 374 6.81 -2.68 -11.00
CA SER A 374 5.75 -3.66 -10.71
C SER A 374 6.17 -5.07 -11.11
N LEU A 375 6.72 -5.24 -12.31
CA LEU A 375 7.25 -6.49 -12.83
C LEU A 375 8.33 -7.05 -11.91
N LEU A 376 9.24 -6.19 -11.47
CA LEU A 376 10.29 -6.55 -10.54
C LEU A 376 9.72 -7.07 -9.20
N SER A 377 8.78 -6.33 -8.62
CA SER A 377 8.09 -6.73 -7.38
C SER A 377 7.37 -8.07 -7.55
N TYR A 378 6.65 -8.28 -8.66
CA TYR A 378 5.93 -9.55 -8.89
C TYR A 378 6.86 -10.74 -9.05
N ILE A 379 7.97 -10.59 -9.78
CA ILE A 379 8.92 -11.68 -9.98
C ILE A 379 9.64 -12.02 -8.67
N VAL A 380 10.23 -11.02 -8.00
CA VAL A 380 11.07 -11.22 -6.82
C VAL A 380 10.25 -11.58 -5.58
N PHE A 381 9.07 -11.00 -5.40
CA PHE A 381 8.31 -11.15 -4.15
C PHE A 381 7.12 -12.09 -4.21
N SER A 382 6.61 -12.39 -5.41
CA SER A 382 5.49 -13.32 -5.57
C SER A 382 5.93 -14.60 -6.25
N ILE A 383 6.50 -14.55 -7.45
CA ILE A 383 6.77 -15.76 -8.25
C ILE A 383 7.92 -16.59 -7.69
N VAL A 384 9.11 -16.00 -7.56
CA VAL A 384 10.29 -16.73 -7.06
C VAL A 384 10.02 -17.36 -5.70
N PRO A 385 9.41 -16.64 -4.72
CA PRO A 385 9.11 -17.23 -3.42
C PRO A 385 8.03 -18.31 -3.48
N THR A 386 7.01 -18.18 -4.34
CA THR A 386 5.97 -19.22 -4.51
C THR A 386 6.55 -20.51 -5.10
N ILE A 387 7.41 -20.39 -6.12
CA ILE A 387 8.10 -21.55 -6.70
C ILE A 387 9.02 -22.18 -5.65
N ALA A 388 9.75 -21.37 -4.89
CA ALA A 388 10.59 -21.86 -3.79
C ALA A 388 9.77 -22.58 -2.72
N ASP A 389 8.62 -22.04 -2.29
CA ASP A 389 7.72 -22.68 -1.32
C ASP A 389 7.21 -24.04 -1.83
N ILE A 390 6.84 -24.14 -3.12
CA ILE A 390 6.43 -25.41 -3.74
C ILE A 390 7.58 -26.42 -3.70
N VAL A 391 8.78 -26.01 -4.12
CA VAL A 391 9.96 -26.90 -4.15
C VAL A 391 10.35 -27.35 -2.75
N ILE A 392 10.41 -26.42 -1.79
CA ILE A 392 10.69 -26.70 -0.38
C ILE A 392 9.63 -27.65 0.18
N GLY A 393 8.35 -27.41 -0.11
CA GLY A 393 7.24 -28.28 0.30
C GLY A 393 7.38 -29.70 -0.24
N ILE A 394 7.68 -29.86 -1.53
CA ILE A 394 7.89 -31.18 -2.14
C ILE A 394 9.06 -31.90 -1.46
N ILE A 395 10.21 -31.23 -1.30
CA ILE A 395 11.40 -31.82 -0.65
C ILE A 395 11.09 -32.21 0.80
N TYR A 396 10.38 -31.35 1.53
CA TYR A 396 10.00 -31.59 2.93
C TYR A 396 9.06 -32.81 3.06
N PHE A 397 7.99 -32.89 2.26
CA PHE A 397 7.05 -34.02 2.33
C PHE A 397 7.65 -35.34 1.83
N THR A 398 8.52 -35.30 0.83
CA THR A 398 9.23 -36.49 0.35
C THR A 398 10.22 -37.03 1.39
N SER A 399 10.91 -36.14 2.12
CA SER A 399 11.92 -36.54 3.12
C SER A 399 11.34 -36.96 4.47
N VAL A 400 10.28 -36.30 4.96
CA VAL A 400 9.74 -36.55 6.31
C VAL A 400 8.66 -37.63 6.32
N PHE A 401 7.85 -37.75 5.26
CA PHE A 401 6.72 -38.67 5.21
C PHE A 401 7.00 -39.87 4.30
N SER A 402 6.87 -39.65 2.98
CA SER A 402 7.16 -40.62 1.93
C SER A 402 7.11 -39.95 0.56
N ALA A 403 7.69 -40.61 -0.45
CA ALA A 403 7.67 -40.14 -1.83
C ALA A 403 6.25 -39.92 -2.40
N TRP A 404 5.25 -40.68 -1.91
CA TRP A 404 3.85 -40.57 -2.37
C TRP A 404 3.21 -39.23 -2.01
N PHE A 405 3.49 -38.67 -0.82
CA PHE A 405 2.97 -37.35 -0.43
C PHE A 405 3.55 -36.24 -1.32
N GLY A 406 4.86 -36.29 -1.58
CA GLY A 406 5.51 -35.35 -2.49
C GLY A 406 4.96 -35.43 -3.92
N LEU A 407 4.67 -36.64 -4.40
CA LEU A 407 4.06 -36.86 -5.72
C LEU A 407 2.64 -36.27 -5.81
N ILE A 408 1.80 -36.47 -4.78
CA ILE A 408 0.44 -35.88 -4.74
C ILE A 408 0.51 -34.36 -4.81
N ILE A 409 1.40 -33.74 -4.01
CA ILE A 409 1.58 -32.28 -4.02
C ILE A 409 2.08 -31.81 -5.38
N PHE A 410 3.08 -32.47 -5.97
CA PHE A 410 3.61 -32.13 -7.28
C PHE A 410 2.54 -32.20 -8.38
N VAL A 411 1.78 -33.31 -8.44
CA VAL A 411 0.71 -33.51 -9.42
C VAL A 411 -0.38 -32.45 -9.24
N CYS A 412 -0.82 -32.21 -8.00
CA CYS A 412 -1.89 -31.25 -7.74
C CYS A 412 -1.46 -29.81 -8.07
N MET A 413 -0.26 -29.39 -7.67
CA MET A 413 0.28 -28.05 -7.97
C MET A 413 0.52 -27.86 -9.48
N SER A 414 1.07 -28.86 -10.16
CA SER A 414 1.28 -28.81 -11.62
C SER A 414 -0.04 -28.73 -12.38
N LEU A 415 -1.04 -29.52 -11.97
CA LEU A 415 -2.38 -29.49 -12.55
C LEU A 415 -3.05 -28.13 -12.31
N TYR A 416 -2.96 -27.61 -11.08
CA TYR A 416 -3.49 -26.30 -10.73
C TYR A 416 -2.89 -25.19 -11.60
N LEU A 417 -1.56 -25.15 -11.73
CA LEU A 417 -0.85 -24.14 -12.51
C LEU A 417 -1.25 -24.20 -13.99
N THR A 418 -1.25 -25.41 -14.56
CA THR A 418 -1.54 -25.64 -15.98
C THR A 418 -2.97 -25.23 -16.33
N LEU A 419 -3.95 -25.66 -15.53
CA LEU A 419 -5.36 -25.28 -15.71
C LEU A 419 -5.57 -23.77 -15.52
N THR A 420 -4.90 -23.17 -14.52
CA THR A 420 -5.02 -21.73 -14.26
C THR A 420 -4.50 -20.92 -15.44
N ILE A 421 -3.34 -21.27 -16.01
CA ILE A 421 -2.77 -20.58 -17.18
C ILE A 421 -3.70 -20.74 -18.39
N PHE A 422 -4.11 -21.97 -18.71
CA PHE A 422 -4.97 -22.25 -19.87
C PHE A 422 -6.31 -21.51 -19.79
N ILE A 423 -7.00 -21.57 -18.65
CA ILE A 423 -8.29 -20.88 -18.46
C ILE A 423 -8.08 -19.35 -18.47
N THR A 424 -6.99 -18.85 -17.90
CA THR A 424 -6.68 -17.41 -17.90
C THR A 424 -6.45 -16.88 -19.32
N GLU A 425 -5.70 -17.61 -20.14
CA GLU A 425 -5.45 -17.25 -21.53
C GLU A 425 -6.76 -17.28 -22.34
N TRP A 426 -7.55 -18.35 -22.21
CA TRP A 426 -8.85 -18.46 -22.85
C TRP A 426 -9.81 -17.34 -22.43
N ARG A 427 -9.83 -16.95 -21.15
CA ARG A 427 -10.69 -15.88 -20.61
C ARG A 427 -10.30 -14.50 -21.13
N THR A 428 -9.03 -14.29 -21.51
CA THR A 428 -8.53 -12.98 -21.92
C THR A 428 -9.30 -12.40 -23.11
N LYS A 429 -9.82 -13.25 -24.02
CA LYS A 429 -10.67 -12.82 -25.13
C LYS A 429 -11.98 -12.15 -24.68
N TYR A 430 -12.62 -12.64 -23.61
CA TYR A 430 -13.85 -12.05 -23.08
C TYR A 430 -13.58 -10.70 -22.43
N ARG A 431 -12.42 -10.57 -21.78
CA ARG A 431 -12.00 -9.30 -21.19
C ARG A 431 -11.69 -8.25 -22.25
N ARG A 432 -11.09 -8.66 -23.38
CA ARG A 432 -10.88 -7.77 -24.54
C ARG A 432 -12.21 -7.29 -25.11
N ASP A 433 -13.15 -8.19 -25.36
CA ASP A 433 -14.49 -7.83 -25.84
C ASP A 433 -15.20 -6.84 -24.88
N MET A 434 -15.17 -7.11 -23.57
CA MET A 434 -15.71 -6.21 -22.55
C MET A 434 -15.08 -4.81 -22.60
N ASN A 435 -13.75 -4.72 -22.69
CA ASN A 435 -13.04 -3.43 -22.78
C ASN A 435 -13.40 -2.67 -24.07
N THR A 436 -13.57 -3.36 -25.20
CA THR A 436 -14.01 -2.73 -26.45
C THR A 436 -15.42 -2.16 -26.30
N ARG A 437 -16.35 -2.91 -25.69
CA ARG A 437 -17.73 -2.42 -25.42
C ARG A 437 -17.78 -1.26 -24.44
N ASP A 438 -16.92 -1.27 -23.42
CA ASP A 438 -16.76 -0.16 -22.48
C ASP A 438 -16.28 1.10 -23.19
N ASN A 439 -15.25 0.98 -24.02
CA ASN A 439 -14.72 2.09 -24.82
C ASN A 439 -15.78 2.63 -25.80
N GLU A 440 -16.54 1.76 -26.48
CA GLU A 440 -17.66 2.15 -27.34
C GLU A 440 -18.72 2.95 -26.56
N ALA A 441 -19.12 2.48 -25.37
CA ALA A 441 -20.11 3.16 -24.53
C ALA A 441 -19.60 4.54 -24.05
N LYS A 442 -18.36 4.60 -23.55
CA LYS A 442 -17.71 5.84 -23.12
C LYS A 442 -17.54 6.83 -24.25
N SER A 443 -17.09 6.38 -25.41
CA SER A 443 -16.95 7.23 -26.60
C SER A 443 -18.27 7.86 -27.00
N ARG A 444 -19.39 7.11 -26.95
CA ARG A 444 -20.73 7.65 -27.23
C ARG A 444 -21.17 8.68 -26.20
N ALA A 445 -20.92 8.43 -24.92
CA ALA A 445 -21.25 9.38 -23.86
C ALA A 445 -20.48 10.70 -24.00
N VAL A 446 -19.16 10.61 -24.27
CA VAL A 446 -18.31 11.79 -24.50
C VAL A 446 -18.79 12.57 -25.72
N ASP A 447 -19.05 11.90 -26.84
CA ASP A 447 -19.50 12.55 -28.07
C ASP A 447 -20.86 13.26 -27.90
N SER A 448 -21.81 12.63 -27.19
CA SER A 448 -23.12 13.22 -26.88
C SER A 448 -23.01 14.45 -25.98
N LEU A 449 -22.12 14.43 -24.99
CA LEU A 449 -21.93 15.54 -24.05
C LEU A 449 -21.11 16.69 -24.66
N LEU A 450 -20.12 16.40 -25.51
CA LEU A 450 -19.38 17.43 -26.26
C LEU A 450 -20.29 18.16 -27.25
N ASN A 451 -21.20 17.43 -27.90
CA ASN A 451 -22.16 17.98 -28.86
C ASN A 451 -23.54 18.25 -28.23
N PHE A 452 -23.56 18.61 -26.95
CA PHE A 452 -24.79 18.83 -26.19
C PHE A 452 -25.74 19.84 -26.85
N GLU A 453 -25.20 20.92 -27.44
CA GLU A 453 -25.98 21.93 -28.15
C GLU A 453 -26.77 21.32 -29.32
N THR A 454 -26.13 20.46 -30.11
CA THR A 454 -26.78 19.76 -31.22
C THR A 454 -27.89 18.85 -30.72
N VAL A 455 -27.65 18.07 -29.66
CA VAL A 455 -28.68 17.20 -29.06
C VAL A 455 -29.91 18.01 -28.64
N LYS A 456 -29.70 19.20 -28.07
CA LYS A 456 -30.77 20.14 -27.69
C LYS A 456 -31.47 20.78 -28.89
N TYR A 457 -30.74 21.17 -29.93
CA TYR A 457 -31.36 21.73 -31.15
C TYR A 457 -32.34 20.76 -31.81
N TYR A 458 -32.06 19.45 -31.74
CA TYR A 458 -32.92 18.42 -32.31
C TYR A 458 -33.92 17.80 -31.33
N ASN A 459 -33.97 18.24 -30.06
CA ASN A 459 -34.76 17.60 -28.98
C ASN A 459 -34.58 16.07 -28.94
N ALA A 460 -33.33 15.62 -29.13
CA ALA A 460 -32.98 14.21 -29.31
C ALA A 460 -32.50 13.54 -28.01
N GLU A 461 -32.82 14.08 -26.83
CA GLU A 461 -32.29 13.59 -25.56
C GLU A 461 -32.68 12.13 -25.29
N SER A 462 -33.96 11.79 -25.48
CA SER A 462 -34.45 10.42 -25.30
C SER A 462 -33.80 9.44 -26.29
N TYR A 463 -33.47 9.89 -27.49
CA TYR A 463 -32.79 9.08 -28.49
C TYR A 463 -31.36 8.74 -28.05
N GLU A 464 -30.58 9.74 -27.63
CA GLU A 464 -29.22 9.53 -27.16
C GLU A 464 -29.17 8.71 -25.86
N VAL A 465 -30.12 8.91 -24.94
CA VAL A 465 -30.26 8.08 -23.72
C VAL A 465 -30.52 6.62 -24.07
N ASN A 466 -31.43 6.33 -25.00
CA ASN A 466 -31.71 4.96 -25.44
C ASN A 466 -30.52 4.33 -26.16
N ARG A 467 -29.83 5.10 -27.02
CA ARG A 467 -28.63 4.65 -27.74
C ARG A 467 -27.46 4.35 -26.79
N PHE A 468 -27.33 5.10 -25.71
CA PHE A 468 -26.38 4.84 -24.65
C PHE A 468 -26.80 3.61 -23.83
N ASN A 469 -28.09 3.48 -23.47
CA ASN A 469 -28.63 2.30 -22.80
C ASN A 469 -28.35 1.01 -23.59
N ASP A 470 -28.54 1.01 -24.90
CA ASP A 470 -28.22 -0.14 -25.77
C ASP A 470 -26.73 -0.51 -25.74
N ALA A 471 -25.85 0.50 -25.65
CA ALA A 471 -24.41 0.27 -25.52
C ALA A 471 -24.08 -0.33 -24.14
N ILE A 472 -24.72 0.14 -23.09
CA ILE A 472 -24.59 -0.40 -21.72
C ILE A 472 -25.11 -1.84 -21.63
N VAL A 473 -26.25 -2.17 -22.23
CA VAL A 473 -26.77 -3.55 -22.24
C VAL A 473 -25.79 -4.50 -22.93
N LYS A 474 -25.20 -4.08 -24.07
CA LYS A 474 -24.15 -4.87 -24.75
C LYS A 474 -22.91 -5.05 -23.87
N TYR A 475 -22.47 -3.98 -23.18
CA TYR A 475 -21.38 -4.05 -22.21
C TYR A 475 -21.69 -5.03 -21.06
N GLN A 476 -22.89 -4.97 -20.48
CA GLN A 476 -23.33 -5.85 -19.38
C GLN A 476 -23.28 -7.33 -19.77
N VAL A 477 -23.66 -7.69 -21.00
CA VAL A 477 -23.55 -9.08 -21.48
C VAL A 477 -22.08 -9.54 -21.53
N SER A 478 -21.17 -8.68 -21.99
CA SER A 478 -19.74 -9.00 -22.02
C SER A 478 -19.12 -9.04 -20.62
N GLU A 479 -19.52 -8.12 -19.73
CA GLU A 479 -19.13 -8.11 -18.31
C GLU A 479 -19.61 -9.37 -17.58
N TRP A 480 -20.84 -9.82 -17.83
CA TRP A 480 -21.35 -11.07 -17.29
C TRP A 480 -20.50 -12.27 -17.73
N LYS A 481 -20.10 -12.37 -19.01
CA LYS A 481 -19.19 -13.44 -19.48
C LYS A 481 -17.83 -13.39 -18.78
N VAL A 482 -17.31 -12.19 -18.52
CA VAL A 482 -16.05 -11.99 -17.78
C VAL A 482 -16.20 -12.44 -16.32
N SER A 483 -17.31 -12.13 -15.67
CA SER A 483 -17.60 -12.55 -14.29
C SER A 483 -17.85 -14.06 -14.20
N ALA A 484 -18.66 -14.62 -15.11
CA ALA A 484 -18.95 -16.05 -15.18
C ALA A 484 -17.70 -16.89 -15.43
N SER A 485 -16.82 -16.45 -16.35
CA SER A 485 -15.54 -17.13 -16.60
C SER A 485 -14.56 -17.04 -15.42
N LEU A 486 -14.63 -16.00 -14.59
CA LEU A 486 -13.88 -15.94 -13.34
C LEU A 486 -14.43 -16.90 -12.29
N GLY A 487 -15.76 -16.99 -12.18
CA GLY A 487 -16.43 -17.97 -11.33
C GLY A 487 -16.04 -19.41 -11.72
N LEU A 488 -16.02 -19.71 -13.01
CA LEU A 488 -15.57 -21.01 -13.53
C LEU A 488 -14.11 -21.31 -13.15
N LEU A 489 -13.19 -20.34 -13.32
CA LEU A 489 -11.79 -20.49 -12.91
C LEU A 489 -11.69 -20.83 -11.42
N ASN A 490 -12.33 -20.04 -10.56
CA ASN A 490 -12.31 -20.25 -9.11
C ASN A 490 -12.90 -21.62 -8.72
N GLN A 491 -13.97 -22.05 -9.39
CA GLN A 491 -14.59 -23.35 -9.12
C GLN A 491 -13.69 -24.51 -9.56
N THR A 492 -13.06 -24.41 -10.73
CA THR A 492 -12.08 -25.42 -11.20
C THR A 492 -10.88 -25.50 -10.25
N GLN A 493 -10.37 -24.34 -9.79
CA GLN A 493 -9.28 -24.28 -8.81
C GLN A 493 -9.68 -24.91 -7.48
N ASN A 494 -10.86 -24.58 -6.94
CA ASN A 494 -11.38 -25.18 -5.72
C ASN A 494 -11.58 -26.70 -5.85
N LEU A 495 -12.03 -27.17 -7.02
CA LEU A 495 -12.18 -28.61 -7.29
C LEU A 495 -10.81 -29.32 -7.25
N VAL A 496 -9.79 -28.76 -7.89
CA VAL A 496 -8.43 -29.31 -7.88
C VAL A 496 -7.86 -29.34 -6.46
N ILE A 497 -8.01 -28.24 -5.71
CA ILE A 497 -7.58 -28.15 -4.30
C ILE A 497 -8.33 -29.18 -3.46
N GLY A 498 -9.65 -29.29 -3.62
CA GLY A 498 -10.49 -30.23 -2.89
C GLY A 498 -10.10 -31.69 -3.15
N LEU A 499 -9.85 -32.05 -4.42
CA LEU A 499 -9.37 -33.39 -4.79
C LEU A 499 -7.97 -33.68 -4.25
N GLY A 500 -7.06 -32.71 -4.32
CA GLY A 500 -5.70 -32.86 -3.76
C GLY A 500 -5.72 -33.01 -2.24
N LEU A 501 -6.53 -32.21 -1.54
CA LEU A 501 -6.71 -32.31 -0.11
C LEU A 501 -7.37 -33.65 0.26
N LEU A 502 -8.42 -34.08 -0.45
CA LEU A 502 -9.10 -35.35 -0.23
C LEU A 502 -8.12 -36.53 -0.36
N ALA A 503 -7.43 -36.64 -1.50
CA ALA A 503 -6.50 -37.73 -1.77
C ALA A 503 -5.38 -37.80 -0.73
N GLY A 504 -4.79 -36.65 -0.41
CA GLY A 504 -3.73 -36.56 0.58
C GLY A 504 -4.20 -36.81 2.02
N SER A 505 -5.39 -36.32 2.38
CA SER A 505 -5.98 -36.54 3.70
C SER A 505 -6.36 -38.01 3.91
N LEU A 506 -6.87 -38.70 2.87
CA LEU A 506 -7.17 -40.13 2.92
C LEU A 506 -5.89 -40.95 3.09
N LEU A 507 -4.83 -40.61 2.34
CA LEU A 507 -3.54 -41.25 2.49
C LEU A 507 -2.96 -41.02 3.89
N CYS A 508 -3.00 -39.78 4.39
CA CYS A 508 -2.52 -39.45 5.73
C CYS A 508 -3.31 -40.21 6.81
N ALA A 509 -4.64 -40.23 6.71
CA ALA A 509 -5.50 -40.98 7.62
C ALA A 509 -5.17 -42.48 7.63
N TYR A 510 -4.92 -43.08 6.45
CA TYR A 510 -4.50 -44.48 6.35
C TYR A 510 -3.17 -44.74 7.10
N PHE A 511 -2.15 -43.90 6.89
CA PHE A 511 -0.87 -44.03 7.59
C PHE A 511 -0.97 -43.79 9.11
N VAL A 512 -1.91 -42.95 9.55
CA VAL A 512 -2.23 -42.78 10.98
C VAL A 512 -2.89 -44.04 11.54
N THR A 513 -3.83 -44.66 10.81
CA THR A 513 -4.44 -45.93 11.25
C THR A 513 -3.46 -47.10 11.29
N GLU A 514 -2.43 -47.08 10.43
CA GLU A 514 -1.32 -48.04 10.48
C GLU A 514 -0.24 -47.72 11.54
N ASN A 515 -0.45 -46.69 12.38
CA ASN A 515 0.50 -46.22 13.40
C ASN A 515 1.88 -45.80 12.86
N LYS A 516 1.98 -45.43 11.57
CA LYS A 516 3.21 -44.92 10.97
C LYS A 516 3.36 -43.40 11.13
N LEU A 517 2.25 -42.69 11.39
CA LEU A 517 2.18 -41.24 11.59
C LEU A 517 1.32 -40.90 12.82
N GLN A 518 1.52 -39.72 13.40
CA GLN A 518 0.75 -39.23 14.55
C GLN A 518 -0.46 -38.38 14.12
N VAL A 519 -1.40 -38.10 15.03
CA VAL A 519 -2.58 -37.27 14.73
C VAL A 519 -2.20 -35.85 14.30
N GLY A 520 -1.12 -35.28 14.86
CA GLY A 520 -0.63 -33.96 14.45
C GLY A 520 -0.08 -33.90 13.02
N ASP A 521 0.35 -35.03 12.46
CA ASP A 521 0.82 -35.10 11.07
C ASP A 521 -0.31 -34.83 10.05
N PHE A 522 -1.52 -35.25 10.38
CA PHE A 522 -2.71 -34.94 9.58
C PHE A 522 -2.99 -33.44 9.53
N VAL A 523 -2.85 -32.77 10.68
CA VAL A 523 -3.06 -31.32 10.81
C VAL A 523 -1.96 -30.54 10.08
N LEU A 524 -0.70 -31.01 10.15
CA LEU A 524 0.42 -30.47 9.37
C LEU A 524 0.13 -30.54 7.87
N PHE A 525 -0.28 -31.72 7.37
CA PHE A 525 -0.58 -31.90 5.95
C PHE A 525 -1.69 -30.93 5.48
N GLY A 526 -2.82 -30.89 6.18
CA GLY A 526 -3.94 -30.02 5.80
C GLY A 526 -3.59 -28.54 5.84
N SER A 527 -2.92 -28.08 6.90
CA SER A 527 -2.54 -26.66 7.03
C SER A 527 -1.47 -26.23 6.05
N TYR A 528 -0.45 -27.07 5.78
CA TYR A 528 0.63 -26.75 4.84
C TYR A 528 0.12 -26.69 3.39
N ILE A 529 -0.78 -27.59 3.00
CA ILE A 529 -1.35 -27.58 1.64
C ILE A 529 -2.14 -26.30 1.37
N ILE A 530 -3.00 -25.88 2.30
CA ILE A 530 -3.76 -24.62 2.17
C ILE A 530 -2.80 -23.42 2.06
N GLN A 531 -1.71 -23.43 2.85
CA GLN A 531 -0.69 -22.41 2.80
C GLN A 531 0.02 -22.35 1.44
N LEU A 532 0.34 -23.50 0.83
CA LEU A 532 0.91 -23.55 -0.51
C LEU A 532 -0.05 -22.98 -1.55
N TYR A 533 -1.36 -23.26 -1.49
CA TYR A 533 -2.32 -22.79 -2.49
C TYR A 533 -2.64 -21.29 -2.43
N THR A 534 -2.53 -20.67 -1.26
CA THR A 534 -2.90 -19.26 -1.06
C THR A 534 -2.23 -18.31 -2.06
N PRO A 535 -0.90 -18.34 -2.27
CA PRO A 535 -0.26 -17.51 -3.29
C PRO A 535 -0.60 -17.90 -4.73
N LEU A 536 -0.94 -19.17 -4.99
CA LEU A 536 -1.29 -19.64 -6.34
C LEU A 536 -2.60 -19.04 -6.87
N ASN A 537 -3.56 -18.69 -6.00
CA ASN A 537 -4.80 -18.03 -6.40
C ASN A 537 -4.53 -16.69 -7.13
N TRP A 538 -3.54 -15.95 -6.66
CA TRP A 538 -3.13 -14.68 -7.26
C TRP A 538 -2.24 -14.84 -8.50
N PHE A 539 -1.73 -16.05 -8.76
CA PHE A 539 -0.81 -16.32 -9.88
C PHE A 539 -1.41 -15.97 -11.24
N GLY A 540 -2.68 -16.30 -11.48
CA GLY A 540 -3.36 -15.94 -12.73
C GLY A 540 -3.48 -14.42 -12.94
N THR A 541 -3.56 -13.64 -11.86
CA THR A 541 -3.53 -12.19 -11.90
C THR A 541 -2.11 -11.67 -12.15
N TYR A 542 -1.10 -12.20 -11.46
CA TYR A 542 0.30 -11.85 -11.69
C TYR A 542 0.74 -12.15 -13.12
N TYR A 543 0.33 -13.29 -13.69
CA TYR A 543 0.62 -13.64 -15.08
C TYR A 543 0.22 -12.51 -16.05
N ARG A 544 -1.02 -12.02 -15.93
CA ARG A 544 -1.52 -10.91 -16.78
C ARG A 544 -0.81 -9.60 -16.49
N MET A 545 -0.58 -9.27 -15.21
CA MET A 545 0.13 -8.05 -14.83
C MET A 545 1.55 -8.02 -15.38
N ILE A 546 2.23 -9.16 -15.37
CA ILE A 546 3.57 -9.32 -15.93
C ILE A 546 3.54 -9.16 -17.45
N GLN A 547 2.58 -9.76 -18.14
CA GLN A 547 2.42 -9.58 -19.59
C GLN A 547 2.23 -8.10 -19.95
N ASN A 548 1.32 -7.40 -19.26
CA ASN A 548 1.10 -5.97 -19.49
C ASN A 548 2.35 -5.15 -19.18
N SER A 549 3.01 -5.44 -18.05
CA SER A 549 4.23 -4.73 -17.66
C SER A 549 5.37 -4.94 -18.65
N PHE A 550 5.45 -6.12 -19.29
CA PHE A 550 6.42 -6.37 -20.35
C PHE A 550 6.16 -5.53 -21.59
N VAL A 551 4.91 -5.36 -22.01
CA VAL A 551 4.55 -4.54 -23.17
C VAL A 551 4.85 -3.05 -22.91
N ASP A 552 4.43 -2.53 -21.76
CA ASP A 552 4.71 -1.14 -21.39
C ASP A 552 6.21 -0.86 -21.27
N MET A 553 6.97 -1.81 -20.70
CA MET A 553 8.42 -1.73 -20.60
C MET A 553 9.09 -1.79 -21.98
N GLU A 554 8.60 -2.61 -22.90
CA GLU A 554 9.13 -2.70 -24.26
C GLU A 554 8.95 -1.38 -25.02
N ASN A 555 7.76 -0.77 -24.95
CA ASN A 555 7.50 0.56 -25.51
C ASN A 555 8.43 1.64 -24.92
N MET A 556 8.75 1.54 -23.62
CA MET A 556 9.69 2.46 -22.97
C MET A 556 11.14 2.20 -23.39
N PHE A 557 11.54 0.93 -23.56
CA PHE A 557 12.87 0.61 -24.06
C PHE A 557 13.06 0.98 -25.52
N GLU A 558 12.01 0.93 -26.35
CA GLU A 558 12.03 1.48 -27.71
C GLU A 558 12.40 2.97 -27.68
N LEU A 559 11.81 3.75 -26.75
CA LEU A 559 12.18 5.16 -26.58
C LEU A 559 13.64 5.37 -26.15
N PHE A 560 14.21 4.45 -25.37
CA PHE A 560 15.64 4.49 -24.98
C PHE A 560 16.60 4.12 -26.11
N HIS A 561 16.13 3.35 -27.10
CA HIS A 561 16.94 2.92 -28.25
C HIS A 561 16.80 3.88 -29.44
N GLU A 562 15.95 4.90 -29.33
CA GLU A 562 15.85 5.92 -30.37
C GLU A 562 17.19 6.66 -30.49
N GLU A 563 17.74 6.67 -31.70
CA GLU A 563 19.01 7.32 -31.93
C GLU A 563 18.85 8.85 -32.04
N GLN A 564 19.80 9.57 -31.47
CA GLN A 564 19.91 11.02 -31.65
C GLN A 564 20.33 11.31 -33.11
N GLU A 565 19.54 12.07 -33.86
CA GLU A 565 19.87 12.43 -35.25
C GLU A 565 21.08 13.37 -35.31
N VAL A 566 21.18 14.32 -34.38
CA VAL A 566 22.29 15.26 -34.25
C VAL A 566 23.16 14.82 -33.08
N LYS A 567 24.38 14.37 -33.37
CA LYS A 567 25.38 13.97 -32.37
C LYS A 567 26.61 14.85 -32.50
N ASP A 568 27.16 15.28 -31.37
CA ASP A 568 28.43 15.98 -31.35
C ASP A 568 29.57 15.02 -31.73
N ALA A 569 30.59 15.54 -32.42
CA ALA A 569 31.80 14.78 -32.70
C ALA A 569 32.53 14.44 -31.38
N VAL A 570 33.22 13.30 -31.33
CA VAL A 570 33.85 12.75 -30.11
C VAL A 570 34.83 13.74 -29.42
N ASN A 571 35.42 14.66 -30.20
CA ASN A 571 36.34 15.70 -29.71
C ASN A 571 35.86 17.13 -30.07
N ALA A 572 34.54 17.34 -30.14
CA ALA A 572 33.99 18.67 -30.42
C ALA A 572 34.39 19.67 -29.33
N GLY A 573 35.00 20.79 -29.74
CA GLY A 573 35.31 21.91 -28.86
C GLY A 573 34.15 22.88 -28.73
N ASP A 574 34.18 23.73 -27.70
CA ASP A 574 33.19 24.81 -27.56
C ASP A 574 33.30 25.78 -28.74
N LEU A 575 32.17 26.23 -29.28
CA LEU A 575 32.12 27.22 -30.35
C LEU A 575 32.79 28.53 -29.88
N ARG A 576 33.90 28.93 -30.53
CA ARG A 576 34.56 30.21 -30.26
C ARG A 576 33.94 31.32 -31.08
N LEU A 577 33.23 32.24 -30.42
CA LEU A 577 32.64 33.42 -31.05
C LEU A 577 33.64 34.59 -30.98
N GLU A 578 34.15 35.03 -32.12
CA GLU A 578 35.04 36.20 -32.22
C GLU A 578 34.30 37.40 -32.82
N ALA A 579 33.68 37.22 -33.98
CA ALA A 579 33.07 38.29 -34.75
C ALA A 579 31.58 38.03 -35.07
N GLY A 580 31.14 36.76 -35.04
CA GLY A 580 29.76 36.37 -35.36
C GLY A 580 29.46 36.34 -36.87
N ARG A 581 30.46 36.04 -37.70
CA ARG A 581 30.29 35.84 -39.15
C ARG A 581 29.63 34.49 -39.42
N ILE A 582 28.56 34.47 -40.21
CA ILE A 582 27.82 33.24 -40.56
C ILE A 582 27.99 32.98 -42.05
N GLU A 583 28.31 31.74 -42.43
CA GLU A 583 28.49 31.31 -43.82
C GLU A 583 27.71 30.04 -44.10
N PHE A 584 26.86 30.06 -45.13
CA PHE A 584 26.24 28.89 -45.71
C PHE A 584 26.96 28.59 -47.03
N GLU A 585 27.50 27.39 -47.20
CA GLU A 585 28.19 26.93 -48.42
C GLU A 585 27.49 25.70 -49.00
N ASN A 586 26.83 25.87 -50.14
CA ASN A 586 26.20 24.83 -50.97
C ASN A 586 25.27 23.91 -50.16
N VAL A 587 24.45 24.51 -49.28
CA VAL A 587 23.67 23.77 -48.30
C VAL A 587 22.47 23.07 -48.95
N HIS A 588 22.42 21.76 -48.77
CA HIS A 588 21.33 20.88 -49.19
C HIS A 588 20.61 20.31 -47.97
N PHE A 589 19.28 20.43 -47.92
CA PHE A 589 18.49 19.93 -46.81
C PHE A 589 17.08 19.45 -47.21
N SER A 590 16.66 18.34 -46.61
CA SER A 590 15.34 17.74 -46.73
C SER A 590 14.85 17.24 -45.36
N TYR A 591 13.58 17.49 -45.01
CA TYR A 591 12.98 16.91 -43.80
C TYR A 591 12.60 15.43 -43.98
N VAL A 592 12.29 15.04 -45.21
CA VAL A 592 11.92 13.68 -45.62
C VAL A 592 12.67 13.39 -46.91
N ASP A 593 13.23 12.19 -47.03
CA ASP A 593 13.97 11.79 -48.22
C ASP A 593 13.09 11.94 -49.47
N GLY A 594 13.66 12.52 -50.53
CA GLY A 594 12.96 12.82 -51.78
C GLY A 594 12.25 14.17 -51.86
N LYS A 595 12.16 14.95 -50.77
CA LYS A 595 11.62 16.32 -50.79
C LYS A 595 12.61 17.35 -50.25
N GLU A 596 13.44 17.88 -51.14
CA GLU A 596 14.39 18.95 -50.82
C GLU A 596 13.66 20.27 -50.55
N ILE A 597 14.07 20.94 -49.48
CA ILE A 597 13.59 22.26 -49.07
C ILE A 597 14.62 23.34 -49.42
N LEU A 598 15.90 23.04 -49.19
CA LEU A 598 17.02 23.90 -49.55
C LEU A 598 17.87 23.19 -50.60
N GLN A 599 18.12 23.88 -51.70
CA GLN A 599 18.88 23.40 -52.86
C GLN A 599 20.00 24.39 -53.14
N ASP A 600 21.24 23.95 -52.95
CA ASP A 600 22.47 24.72 -53.21
C ASP A 600 22.46 26.15 -52.66
N VAL A 601 22.08 26.30 -51.38
CA VAL A 601 21.96 27.63 -50.76
C VAL A 601 23.31 28.10 -50.24
N SER A 602 23.79 29.23 -50.77
CA SER A 602 25.07 29.86 -50.42
C SER A 602 24.90 31.36 -50.12
N PHE A 603 25.24 31.79 -48.91
CA PHE A 603 25.28 33.20 -48.52
C PHE A 603 26.18 33.43 -47.30
N SER A 604 26.61 34.67 -47.09
CA SER A 604 27.38 35.07 -45.91
C SER A 604 26.78 36.31 -45.25
N VAL A 605 26.83 36.35 -43.91
CA VAL A 605 26.38 37.47 -43.09
C VAL A 605 27.57 38.01 -42.32
N MET A 606 27.93 39.27 -42.56
CA MET A 606 29.07 39.89 -41.89
C MET A 606 28.71 40.33 -40.46
N PRO A 607 29.71 40.46 -39.56
CA PRO A 607 29.51 41.00 -38.23
C PRO A 607 28.73 42.32 -38.23
N GLY A 608 27.70 42.42 -37.38
CA GLY A 608 26.88 43.62 -37.24
C GLY A 608 25.89 43.89 -38.38
N GLN A 609 25.81 43.01 -39.39
CA GLN A 609 24.80 43.12 -40.45
C GLN A 609 23.48 42.42 -40.07
N THR A 610 22.37 42.98 -40.55
CA THR A 610 21.04 42.38 -40.44
C THR A 610 20.63 41.80 -41.79
N LEU A 611 20.44 40.49 -41.86
CA LEU A 611 19.91 39.80 -43.05
C LEU A 611 18.39 39.57 -42.90
N ALA A 612 17.62 40.01 -43.89
CA ALA A 612 16.18 39.72 -43.97
C ALA A 612 15.89 38.54 -44.92
N LEU A 613 15.24 37.49 -44.40
CA LEU A 613 14.79 36.34 -45.20
C LEU A 613 13.34 36.54 -45.66
N VAL A 614 13.13 36.74 -46.96
CA VAL A 614 11.80 36.93 -47.57
C VAL A 614 11.48 35.86 -48.61
N GLY A 615 10.20 35.53 -48.77
CA GLY A 615 9.75 34.53 -49.75
C GLY A 615 8.37 33.95 -49.44
N PRO A 616 7.76 33.20 -50.37
CA PRO A 616 6.42 32.60 -50.22
C PRO A 616 6.38 31.59 -49.05
N SER A 617 5.18 31.27 -48.54
CA SER A 617 5.04 30.24 -47.50
C SER A 617 5.64 28.91 -47.99
N GLY A 618 6.42 28.23 -47.13
CA GLY A 618 7.11 26.97 -47.48
C GLY A 618 8.46 27.11 -48.17
N SER A 619 8.95 28.32 -48.50
CA SER A 619 10.28 28.58 -49.11
C SER A 619 11.51 28.23 -48.24
N GLY A 620 11.33 27.61 -47.07
CA GLY A 620 12.45 27.20 -46.22
C GLY A 620 13.03 28.25 -45.27
N LYS A 621 12.45 29.47 -45.18
CA LYS A 621 12.92 30.54 -44.26
C LYS A 621 13.13 30.07 -42.81
N SER A 622 12.12 29.43 -42.23
CA SER A 622 12.22 28.88 -40.86
C SER A 622 13.19 27.71 -40.77
N THR A 623 13.42 27.00 -41.88
CA THR A 623 14.39 25.90 -41.96
C THR A 623 15.82 26.41 -41.88
N VAL A 624 16.15 27.53 -42.55
CA VAL A 624 17.47 28.17 -42.44
C VAL A 624 17.81 28.49 -40.98
N ILE A 625 16.84 29.06 -40.24
CA ILE A 625 17.02 29.36 -38.82
C ILE A 625 17.21 28.07 -38.00
N ARG A 626 16.41 27.03 -38.26
CA ARG A 626 16.52 25.74 -37.56
C ARG A 626 17.86 25.04 -37.81
N LEU A 627 18.43 25.16 -39.01
CA LEU A 627 19.75 24.63 -39.35
C LEU A 627 20.88 25.44 -38.70
N LEU A 628 20.72 26.77 -38.61
CA LEU A 628 21.68 27.62 -37.90
C LEU A 628 21.76 27.27 -36.40
N PHE A 629 20.63 26.95 -35.77
CA PHE A 629 20.57 26.40 -34.40
C PHE A 629 20.93 24.91 -34.30
N ARG A 630 21.32 24.28 -35.42
CA ARG A 630 21.67 22.86 -35.52
C ARG A 630 20.59 21.92 -34.93
N PHE A 631 19.31 22.27 -35.08
CA PHE A 631 18.22 21.33 -34.75
C PHE A 631 18.11 20.16 -35.73
N TYR A 632 18.75 20.30 -36.89
CA TYR A 632 18.90 19.29 -37.92
C TYR A 632 20.30 19.41 -38.51
N ASP A 633 20.89 18.28 -38.92
CA ASP A 633 22.13 18.28 -39.70
C ASP A 633 21.82 18.42 -41.21
N VAL A 634 22.76 19.01 -41.94
CA VAL A 634 22.67 19.18 -43.40
C VAL A 634 22.98 17.87 -44.12
N ARG A 635 22.36 17.64 -45.29
CA ARG A 635 22.64 16.46 -46.14
C ARG A 635 23.87 16.66 -47.04
N GLY A 636 24.16 17.91 -47.38
CA GLY A 636 25.31 18.32 -48.18
C GLY A 636 25.60 19.80 -47.99
N GLY A 637 26.83 20.20 -48.30
CA GLY A 637 27.35 21.53 -47.98
C GLY A 637 27.81 21.64 -46.52
N CYS A 638 28.10 22.86 -46.07
CA CYS A 638 28.44 23.13 -44.67
C CYS A 638 27.93 24.51 -44.21
N ILE A 639 27.75 24.64 -42.91
CA ILE A 639 27.38 25.91 -42.26
C ILE A 639 28.51 26.25 -41.28
N ARG A 640 29.09 27.44 -41.41
CA ARG A 640 30.19 27.90 -40.57
C ARG A 640 29.80 29.13 -39.76
N ILE A 641 30.29 29.19 -38.52
CA ILE A 641 30.25 30.37 -37.66
C ILE A 641 31.70 30.74 -37.33
N ASP A 642 32.13 31.95 -37.69
CA ASP A 642 33.52 32.42 -37.56
C ASP A 642 34.54 31.43 -38.15
N GLY A 643 34.20 30.81 -39.28
CA GLY A 643 35.04 29.81 -39.96
C GLY A 643 35.02 28.40 -39.35
N GLN A 644 34.32 28.18 -38.23
CA GLN A 644 34.14 26.86 -37.61
C GLN A 644 32.86 26.20 -38.12
N ASP A 645 32.96 24.97 -38.61
CA ASP A 645 31.80 24.17 -39.00
C ASP A 645 30.96 23.80 -37.77
N ILE A 646 29.66 24.13 -37.80
CA ILE A 646 28.75 23.87 -36.68
C ILE A 646 28.60 22.39 -36.36
N SER A 647 28.91 21.49 -37.32
CA SER A 647 28.88 20.03 -37.12
C SER A 647 30.02 19.50 -36.25
N GLN A 648 31.11 20.27 -36.11
CA GLN A 648 32.34 19.85 -35.42
C GLN A 648 32.49 20.48 -34.02
N VAL A 649 31.51 21.26 -33.58
CA VAL A 649 31.53 22.00 -32.30
C VAL A 649 30.38 21.57 -31.39
N ARG A 650 30.52 21.87 -30.09
CA ARG A 650 29.58 21.49 -29.02
C ARG A 650 28.72 22.66 -28.54
#